data_AF-A0A812YY70-F1
#
_entry.id   AF-A0A812YY70-F1
#
_cell.length_a   1.000
_cell.length_b   1.000
_cell.length_c   1.000
_cell.angle_alpha   90.00
_cell.angle_beta   90.00
_cell.angle_gamma   90.00
#
_symmetry.space_group_name_H-M   'P 1'
#
loop_
_entity.id
_entity.type
_entity.pdbx_description
1 polymer ?
#
loop_
_entity_poly.entity_id
_entity_poly.type
_entity_poly.pdbx_seq_one_letter_code
_entity_poly.pdbx_strand_id
1 'polypeptide(L)'
;MAQTEACLATGEQPLLLQMGRKVELNMATSSCVCSSNIDIAALQVLQESLRHQAPSNVGADVAAVLSYVSGQVESEYAKIADDEIIIGEEDGSWLTRLEKIGEAVVLTAVDEIPVVGGVLSNLLSLVWPSSDDEYDIWALIIGEVKELVDVAILEFELSEREGDFLGLRRDLTRYTRANTDTEKGNDLTVALAKVEDLIAHLTISTNKYQLLPLTIVAATIHCSILKERITNGKILYGMQDPSWDYALQAAVSYYQTFFNFTYDLWKDWRKTKIETSTSQTGTRRRRCCTGCDMTVTDDLTNNKYSLHWSNDDDICDTIAEMTASRVLNEACGYMAKALQPIMYLQRYIPGMESAKVQVLPAVEQITVGPYAAVTQDTEDGSELKYNKDAMWYANEDGEIGDITTTSVWAYNVVDSFRLQFSDGGEERGGSSTGGQENSYGLSDKYITAVTMYFRDPSSFYPSGEVVKMSLSFSDGTSTGILGGYSPTIVANPVGMTATVAEDASYKLVGATLGSSKDGYFGYLEATFQFVELDLWQAVESAASSNLTTGDRLEKNQALQSPNGQYKLLVEETGNVAIYNIYDRKTWETDTSGQCTDDTPFLTLQEDGNLVLYCGNTTQAIWATGTEDTTRQHCRVAALEVTGYFSLYNVPDLTGVWSSSGTIPVGFGRSNLTSPDVLFPGMRLVQKTFYDFTLSLSEGGNVSLKDWSHGKDLWSTGTSCDAAPKEIQLKMQEDGNLVLYCDGAVVFATDTADTSLEEEEGVNTLLLEASGNLKIINKRGESTWTSGTQVAYDYFPKST
;
A
#
# COMPACT_ATOMS: atom_id res chain seq x y z
N MET A 1 51.19 -16.57 25.75
CA MET A 1 50.72 -17.05 27.06
C MET A 1 49.21 -17.19 26.95
N ALA A 2 48.76 -18.32 26.36
CA ALA A 2 48.13 -19.48 27.00
C ALA A 2 46.64 -19.23 27.31
N GLN A 3 45.72 -19.71 26.44
CA GLN A 3 44.86 -20.93 26.56
C GLN A 3 43.54 -20.60 27.30
N THR A 4 42.32 -20.95 26.88
CA THR A 4 41.77 -22.11 26.11
C THR A 4 40.26 -21.88 25.83
N GLU A 5 39.74 -22.43 24.71
CA GLU A 5 38.37 -23.02 24.45
C GLU A 5 37.09 -22.17 24.67
N ALA A 6 35.93 -22.35 24.02
CA ALA A 6 35.41 -22.98 22.80
C ALA A 6 33.88 -22.68 22.79
N CYS A 7 33.24 -22.40 21.65
CA CYS A 7 31.89 -22.88 21.24
C CYS A 7 31.39 -22.14 19.98
N LEU A 8 30.98 -22.94 18.99
CA LEU A 8 30.27 -22.58 17.77
C LEU A 8 28.75 -22.45 18.04
N ALA A 9 28.10 -21.68 17.17
CA ALA A 9 26.69 -21.71 16.76
C ALA A 9 25.57 -21.46 17.79
N THR A 10 24.75 -20.43 17.53
CA THR A 10 23.31 -20.55 17.23
C THR A 10 22.84 -19.26 16.56
N GLY A 11 22.19 -19.38 15.40
CA GLY A 11 21.57 -18.27 14.69
C GLY A 11 20.27 -17.83 15.35
N GLU A 12 20.06 -16.52 15.40
CA GLU A 12 18.74 -15.91 15.64
C GLU A 12 18.28 -15.27 14.33
N GLN A 13 17.19 -15.81 13.77
CA GLN A 13 16.36 -15.13 12.77
C GLN A 13 15.27 -14.32 13.49
N PRO A 14 14.88 -13.14 12.98
CA PRO A 14 13.89 -12.28 13.64
C PRO A 14 12.44 -12.75 13.41
N LEU A 15 11.71 -12.87 14.51
CA LEU A 15 10.26 -13.06 14.62
C LEU A 15 9.48 -11.81 14.17
N LEU A 16 8.54 -11.99 13.23
CA LEU A 16 7.27 -11.24 13.16
C LEU A 16 6.27 -11.90 14.14
N LEU A 17 5.38 -11.28 14.92
CA LEU A 17 4.94 -9.90 15.16
C LEU A 17 4.06 -9.95 16.44
N GLN A 18 4.18 -9.01 17.38
CA GLN A 18 3.04 -8.31 18.04
C GLN A 18 3.48 -7.45 19.24
N MET A 19 2.78 -6.34 19.39
CA MET A 19 2.93 -5.32 20.43
C MET A 19 2.98 -5.90 21.84
N GLY A 20 4.07 -5.61 22.56
CA GLY A 20 4.18 -5.77 24.01
C GLY A 20 5.13 -4.72 24.55
N ARG A 21 4.58 -3.65 25.14
CA ARG A 21 5.35 -2.71 25.96
C ARG A 21 6.04 -3.50 27.07
N LYS A 22 7.37 -3.46 27.12
CA LYS A 22 8.09 -3.69 28.38
C LYS A 22 8.23 -2.33 29.07
N VAL A 23 7.33 -2.06 30.02
CA VAL A 23 7.51 -0.99 31.01
C VAL A 23 8.46 -1.54 32.06
N GLU A 24 9.73 -1.18 32.00
CA GLU A 24 10.60 -1.24 33.19
C GLU A 24 10.69 0.18 33.77
N LEU A 25 9.95 0.37 34.87
CA LEU A 25 10.09 1.54 35.74
C LEU A 25 11.47 1.47 36.40
N ASN A 26 12.36 2.40 36.07
CA ASN A 26 13.39 2.82 37.01
C ASN A 26 13.52 4.34 37.00
N MET A 27 13.36 4.91 38.19
CA MET A 27 13.33 6.35 38.43
C MET A 27 14.71 6.98 38.17
N ALA A 28 14.73 8.04 37.35
CA ALA A 28 15.48 9.29 37.51
C ALA A 28 16.07 9.82 36.18
N THR A 29 15.64 11.03 35.84
CA THR A 29 16.33 12.05 35.02
C THR A 29 16.66 11.75 33.55
N SER A 30 15.79 12.30 32.68
CA SER A 30 16.07 13.13 31.48
C SER A 30 17.06 12.67 30.40
N SER A 31 16.52 12.69 29.16
CA SER A 31 17.13 12.73 27.80
C SER A 31 17.34 11.40 27.07
N CYS A 32 16.58 11.20 25.98
CA CYS A 32 16.84 10.21 24.92
C CYS A 32 17.48 10.93 23.73
N VAL A 33 18.63 10.43 23.28
CA VAL A 33 19.24 10.71 21.97
C VAL A 33 19.39 9.38 21.27
N CYS A 34 18.87 9.25 20.05
CA CYS A 34 19.08 8.09 19.18
C CYS A 34 20.25 8.39 18.22
N SER A 35 21.22 7.48 18.08
CA SER A 35 22.21 7.48 17.00
C SER A 35 22.28 6.09 16.36
N SER A 36 22.17 6.03 15.04
CA SER A 36 22.30 4.84 14.19
C SER A 36 23.76 4.61 13.79
N ASN A 37 24.28 3.40 13.99
CA ASN A 37 25.43 2.87 13.24
C ASN A 37 25.15 1.39 12.95
N ILE A 38 25.07 1.04 11.67
CA ILE A 38 24.98 -0.34 11.16
C ILE A 38 26.36 -0.74 10.63
N ASP A 39 26.84 -1.91 11.05
CA ASP A 39 28.14 -2.46 10.68
C ASP A 39 28.06 -3.18 9.32
N ILE A 40 28.77 -2.63 8.34
CA ILE A 40 28.87 -3.12 6.95
C ILE A 40 29.96 -4.19 6.91
N ALA A 41 29.62 -5.43 7.28
CA ALA A 41 30.56 -6.56 7.12
C ALA A 41 29.92 -7.88 6.67
N ALA A 42 28.60 -7.99 6.56
CA ALA A 42 27.95 -9.23 6.14
C ALA A 42 27.74 -9.37 4.63
N LEU A 43 28.00 -8.32 3.83
CA LEU A 43 27.71 -8.28 2.38
C LEU A 43 28.88 -8.70 1.48
N GLN A 44 30.09 -8.91 2.01
CA GLN A 44 31.27 -9.24 1.20
C GLN A 44 31.55 -10.74 1.03
N VAL A 45 30.87 -11.63 1.76
CA VAL A 45 31.14 -13.08 1.67
C VAL A 45 30.29 -13.79 0.60
N LEU A 46 29.19 -13.18 0.13
CA LEU A 46 28.37 -13.76 -0.94
C LEU A 46 28.83 -13.38 -2.36
N GLN A 47 29.67 -12.36 -2.53
CA GLN A 47 30.15 -11.91 -3.84
C GLN A 47 31.32 -12.72 -4.40
N GLU A 48 32.02 -13.52 -3.59
CA GLU A 48 33.20 -14.27 -4.04
C GLU A 48 32.88 -15.66 -4.64
N SER A 49 31.68 -16.22 -4.42
CA SER A 49 31.34 -17.58 -4.87
C SER A 49 30.79 -17.66 -6.31
N LEU A 50 30.41 -16.53 -6.92
CA LEU A 50 29.81 -16.50 -8.28
C LEU A 50 30.81 -16.13 -9.39
N ARG A 51 32.09 -15.96 -9.04
CA ARG A 51 33.15 -15.58 -10.01
C ARG A 51 33.78 -16.75 -10.76
N HIS A 52 33.26 -17.98 -10.64
CA HIS A 52 33.89 -19.20 -11.19
C HIS A 52 32.95 -20.00 -12.09
N GLN A 53 32.30 -19.36 -13.06
CA GLN A 53 31.79 -20.02 -14.28
C GLN A 53 31.37 -18.99 -15.34
N ALA A 54 32.34 -18.49 -16.10
CA ALA A 54 32.09 -17.81 -17.38
C ALA A 54 33.03 -18.40 -18.43
N PRO A 55 32.54 -18.91 -19.57
CA PRO A 55 33.39 -19.16 -20.72
C PRO A 55 33.87 -17.83 -21.29
N SER A 56 35.18 -17.61 -21.26
CA SER A 56 35.86 -16.55 -21.98
C SER A 56 35.69 -16.74 -23.50
N ASN A 57 35.09 -15.76 -24.16
CA ASN A 57 35.32 -15.29 -25.54
C ASN A 57 34.02 -15.00 -26.31
N VAL A 58 33.49 -13.77 -26.22
CA VAL A 58 32.97 -13.04 -27.40
C VAL A 58 33.23 -11.55 -27.19
N GLY A 59 34.48 -11.16 -27.32
CA GLY A 59 34.87 -9.77 -27.51
C GLY A 59 35.20 -9.56 -28.99
N ALA A 60 34.19 -9.31 -29.82
CA ALA A 60 34.30 -8.65 -31.11
C ALA A 60 32.90 -8.51 -31.73
N ASP A 61 32.58 -7.28 -32.15
CA ASP A 61 31.48 -6.91 -33.07
C ASP A 61 30.06 -6.62 -32.56
N VAL A 62 29.91 -6.13 -31.32
CA VAL A 62 28.65 -5.50 -30.88
C VAL A 62 28.34 -4.22 -31.69
N ALA A 63 29.35 -3.46 -32.13
CA ALA A 63 29.17 -2.24 -32.92
C ALA A 63 28.74 -2.51 -34.38
N ALA A 64 29.19 -3.61 -35.00
CA ALA A 64 28.78 -3.97 -36.36
C ALA A 64 27.36 -4.56 -36.39
N VAL A 65 26.96 -5.27 -35.34
CA VAL A 65 25.59 -5.78 -35.17
C VAL A 65 24.61 -4.62 -34.90
N LEU A 66 24.98 -3.66 -34.04
CA LEU A 66 24.16 -2.45 -33.77
C LEU A 66 23.95 -1.58 -35.02
N SER A 67 24.97 -1.40 -35.87
CA SER A 67 24.84 -0.64 -37.12
C SER A 67 24.04 -1.35 -38.22
N TYR A 68 24.01 -2.69 -38.20
CA TYR A 68 23.21 -3.49 -39.15
C TYR A 68 21.74 -3.54 -38.74
N VAL A 69 21.45 -3.59 -37.44
CA VAL A 69 20.10 -3.56 -36.88
C VAL A 69 19.51 -2.14 -36.97
N SER A 70 20.26 -1.08 -36.65
CA SER A 70 19.77 0.31 -36.77
C SER A 70 19.43 0.68 -38.22
N GLY A 71 20.21 0.21 -39.20
CA GLY A 71 19.97 0.47 -40.63
C GLY A 71 18.80 -0.32 -41.24
N GLN A 72 18.36 -1.41 -40.61
CA GLN A 72 17.14 -2.13 -41.00
C GLN A 72 15.90 -1.47 -40.40
N VAL A 73 15.98 -1.06 -39.13
CA VAL A 73 14.92 -0.37 -38.38
C VAL A 73 14.62 1.01 -39.00
N GLU A 74 15.62 1.83 -39.33
CA GLU A 74 15.39 3.13 -39.99
C GLU A 74 14.68 3.02 -41.36
N SER A 75 14.81 1.89 -42.07
CA SER A 75 14.24 1.72 -43.42
C SER A 75 12.78 1.23 -43.44
N GLU A 76 12.31 0.61 -42.36
CA GLU A 76 10.89 0.22 -42.21
C GLU A 76 10.06 1.30 -41.51
N TYR A 77 10.64 2.05 -40.56
CA TYR A 77 9.94 3.18 -39.91
C TYR A 77 9.81 4.43 -40.80
N ALA A 78 10.74 4.67 -41.74
CA ALA A 78 10.67 5.81 -42.67
C ALA A 78 9.57 5.69 -43.75
N LYS A 79 8.78 4.61 -43.77
CA LYS A 79 7.62 4.44 -44.66
C LYS A 79 6.26 4.73 -44.00
N ILE A 80 6.24 5.11 -42.72
CA ILE A 80 5.01 5.36 -41.94
C ILE A 80 4.99 6.81 -41.40
N ALA A 81 5.77 7.72 -41.99
CA ALA A 81 5.79 9.13 -41.63
C ALA A 81 5.30 10.00 -42.80
N ASP A 82 4.03 9.82 -43.19
CA ASP A 82 3.25 10.79 -43.96
C ASP A 82 1.79 10.31 -44.00
N ASP A 83 1.10 10.44 -42.87
CA ASP A 83 -0.31 10.82 -42.80
C ASP A 83 -0.64 11.12 -41.33
N GLU A 84 -0.97 12.39 -41.04
CA GLU A 84 -1.53 12.84 -39.77
C GLU A 84 -2.76 11.99 -39.43
N ILE A 85 -2.68 11.15 -38.41
CA ILE A 85 -3.84 10.47 -37.84
C ILE A 85 -4.21 11.14 -36.53
N ILE A 86 -5.40 11.73 -36.57
CA ILE A 86 -6.14 12.30 -35.45
C ILE A 86 -6.42 11.19 -34.43
N ILE A 87 -5.83 11.32 -33.25
CA ILE A 87 -6.08 10.51 -32.06
C ILE A 87 -7.56 10.66 -31.67
N GLY A 88 -8.30 9.56 -31.58
CA GLY A 88 -9.65 9.57 -31.03
C GLY A 88 -9.62 9.65 -29.50
N GLU A 89 -10.35 10.60 -28.93
CA GLU A 89 -10.44 10.92 -27.49
C GLU A 89 -10.95 9.77 -26.57
N GLU A 90 -11.29 8.57 -27.07
CA GLU A 90 -12.08 7.60 -26.29
C GLU A 90 -11.32 6.40 -25.66
N ASP A 91 -10.07 6.07 -26.05
CA ASP A 91 -9.40 4.82 -25.58
C ASP A 91 -8.27 4.98 -24.52
N GLY A 92 -7.94 6.22 -24.12
CA GLY A 92 -7.18 6.56 -22.90
C GLY A 92 -5.69 6.18 -22.83
N SER A 93 -4.99 6.78 -21.84
CA SER A 93 -3.58 6.52 -21.46
C SER A 93 -3.38 5.12 -20.84
N TRP A 94 -2.14 4.61 -20.75
CA TRP A 94 -1.90 3.32 -20.04
C TRP A 94 -2.37 3.37 -18.58
N LEU A 95 -2.24 4.55 -17.95
CA LEU A 95 -2.74 4.82 -16.61
C LEU A 95 -4.26 4.72 -16.53
N THR A 96 -4.97 5.36 -17.47
CA THR A 96 -6.43 5.29 -17.56
C THR A 96 -6.92 3.85 -17.75
N ARG A 97 -6.17 3.01 -18.47
CA ARG A 97 -6.49 1.59 -18.61
C ARG A 97 -6.29 0.82 -17.31
N LEU A 98 -5.23 1.11 -16.56
CA LEU A 98 -5.00 0.48 -15.25
C LEU A 98 -6.04 0.87 -14.20
N GLU A 99 -6.47 2.13 -14.20
CA GLU A 99 -7.59 2.61 -13.38
C GLU A 99 -8.87 1.82 -13.68
N LYS A 100 -9.24 1.70 -14.96
CA LYS A 100 -10.40 0.91 -15.42
C LYS A 100 -10.29 -0.58 -15.04
N ILE A 101 -9.09 -1.16 -15.05
CA ILE A 101 -8.86 -2.54 -14.60
C ILE A 101 -9.16 -2.68 -13.11
N GLY A 102 -8.65 -1.77 -12.28
CA GLY A 102 -8.90 -1.75 -10.84
C GLY A 102 -10.39 -1.65 -10.52
N GLU A 103 -11.10 -0.74 -11.19
CA GLU A 103 -12.56 -0.58 -11.05
C GLU A 103 -13.32 -1.85 -11.44
N ALA A 104 -12.98 -2.44 -12.60
CA ALA A 104 -13.64 -3.64 -13.10
C ALA A 104 -13.49 -4.83 -12.14
N VAL A 105 -12.32 -5.00 -11.51
CA VAL A 105 -12.11 -6.08 -10.54
C VAL A 105 -12.91 -5.86 -9.26
N VAL A 106 -12.97 -4.62 -8.75
CA VAL A 106 -13.78 -4.28 -7.57
C VAL A 106 -15.27 -4.52 -7.82
N LEU A 107 -15.81 -4.12 -8.97
CA LEU A 107 -17.23 -4.28 -9.32
C LEU A 107 -17.68 -5.74 -9.39
N THR A 108 -16.80 -6.65 -9.78
CA THR A 108 -17.12 -8.09 -9.93
C THR A 108 -17.36 -8.81 -8.60
N ALA A 109 -16.87 -8.24 -7.49
CA ALA A 109 -17.08 -8.80 -6.16
C ALA A 109 -18.40 -8.40 -5.51
N VAL A 110 -19.16 -7.49 -6.12
CA VAL A 110 -20.47 -7.02 -5.64
C VAL A 110 -21.63 -7.80 -6.32
N ASP A 111 -21.36 -9.00 -6.83
CA ASP A 111 -22.31 -9.88 -7.54
C ASP A 111 -22.91 -9.31 -8.86
N GLU A 112 -22.43 -8.17 -9.37
CA GLU A 112 -22.99 -7.54 -10.57
C GLU A 112 -22.57 -8.20 -11.90
N ILE A 113 -21.51 -9.03 -11.91
CA ILE A 113 -21.07 -9.80 -13.09
C ILE A 113 -21.10 -11.31 -12.75
N PRO A 114 -22.23 -12.01 -13.00
CA PRO A 114 -22.42 -13.41 -12.56
C PRO A 114 -21.81 -14.46 -13.49
N VAL A 115 -20.88 -14.09 -14.39
CA VAL A 115 -20.37 -14.99 -15.45
C VAL A 115 -18.91 -15.38 -15.18
N VAL A 116 -18.63 -16.68 -15.09
CA VAL A 116 -17.28 -17.24 -14.98
C VAL A 116 -16.40 -16.74 -16.12
N GLY A 117 -15.34 -16.00 -15.77
CA GLY A 117 -14.40 -15.36 -16.68
C GLY A 117 -14.76 -13.95 -17.13
N GLY A 118 -15.81 -13.33 -16.59
CA GLY A 118 -16.15 -11.94 -16.87
C GLY A 118 -15.04 -10.96 -16.48
N VAL A 119 -14.43 -11.15 -15.31
CA VAL A 119 -13.31 -10.32 -14.81
C VAL A 119 -12.13 -10.38 -15.77
N LEU A 120 -11.69 -11.60 -16.08
CA LEU A 120 -10.54 -11.82 -16.97
C LEU A 120 -10.85 -11.44 -18.42
N SER A 121 -12.11 -11.49 -18.87
CA SER A 121 -12.51 -10.98 -20.17
C SER A 121 -12.41 -9.45 -20.25
N ASN A 122 -12.84 -8.73 -19.21
CA ASN A 122 -12.69 -7.28 -19.13
C ASN A 122 -11.22 -6.88 -19.04
N LEU A 123 -10.43 -7.56 -18.18
CA LEU A 123 -8.99 -7.38 -18.10
C LEU A 123 -8.32 -7.57 -19.47
N LEU A 124 -8.63 -8.67 -20.18
CA LEU A 124 -8.12 -8.92 -21.52
C LEU A 124 -8.47 -7.79 -22.49
N SER A 125 -9.68 -7.25 -22.44
CA SER A 125 -10.09 -6.15 -23.33
C SER A 125 -9.33 -4.85 -23.10
N LEU A 126 -8.82 -4.63 -21.88
CA LEU A 126 -8.07 -3.44 -21.49
C LEU A 126 -6.56 -3.61 -21.72
N VAL A 127 -6.01 -4.79 -21.40
CA VAL A 127 -4.59 -5.12 -21.57
C VAL A 127 -4.27 -5.44 -23.04
N TRP A 128 -5.16 -6.15 -23.74
CA TRP A 128 -4.99 -6.62 -25.12
C TRP A 128 -6.27 -6.43 -25.96
N PRO A 129 -6.58 -5.18 -26.40
CA PRO A 129 -7.75 -4.91 -27.22
C PRO A 129 -7.76 -5.72 -28.54
N SER A 130 -8.94 -5.98 -29.08
CA SER A 130 -9.16 -6.91 -30.19
C SER A 130 -8.83 -6.35 -31.57
N SER A 131 -8.60 -5.04 -31.66
CA SER A 131 -8.37 -4.27 -32.88
C SER A 131 -7.01 -3.58 -32.76
N ASP A 132 -6.06 -4.04 -33.56
CA ASP A 132 -4.70 -3.52 -33.77
C ASP A 132 -3.67 -3.71 -32.63
N ASP A 133 -2.56 -4.39 -32.96
CA ASP A 133 -1.40 -4.61 -32.08
C ASP A 133 -0.67 -3.30 -31.72
N GLU A 134 -0.94 -2.20 -32.44
CA GLU A 134 -0.44 -0.85 -32.19
C GLU A 134 -1.00 -0.22 -30.89
N TYR A 135 -2.06 -0.79 -30.31
CA TYR A 135 -2.76 -0.26 -29.14
C TYR A 135 -2.81 -1.24 -27.95
N ASP A 136 -1.92 -2.24 -27.94
CA ASP A 136 -1.74 -3.05 -26.73
C ASP A 136 -1.14 -2.24 -25.58
N ILE A 137 -1.34 -2.69 -24.33
CA ILE A 137 -0.86 -1.93 -23.16
C ILE A 137 0.66 -1.74 -23.16
N TRP A 138 1.41 -2.58 -23.87
CA TRP A 138 2.87 -2.52 -23.92
C TRP A 138 3.35 -1.41 -24.83
N ALA A 139 2.73 -1.24 -26.00
CA ALA A 139 2.94 -0.11 -26.89
C ALA A 139 2.61 1.22 -26.17
N LEU A 140 1.51 1.26 -25.41
CA LEU A 140 1.13 2.42 -24.61
C LEU A 140 2.15 2.70 -23.49
N ILE A 141 2.60 1.68 -22.77
CA ILE A 141 3.65 1.82 -21.75
C ILE A 141 4.89 2.44 -22.40
N ILE A 142 5.40 1.85 -23.48
CA ILE A 142 6.60 2.34 -24.18
C ILE A 142 6.46 3.82 -24.57
N GLY A 143 5.31 4.22 -25.12
CA GLY A 143 5.05 5.60 -25.51
C GLY A 143 4.93 6.60 -24.35
N GLU A 144 4.49 6.15 -23.18
CA GLU A 144 4.07 7.03 -22.08
C GLU A 144 5.03 7.02 -20.87
N VAL A 145 5.94 6.05 -20.74
CA VAL A 145 6.86 5.94 -19.59
C VAL A 145 8.26 6.49 -19.83
N LYS A 146 8.47 7.21 -20.95
CA LYS A 146 9.77 7.82 -21.32
C LYS A 146 10.35 8.77 -20.26
N GLU A 147 9.49 9.36 -19.44
CA GLU A 147 9.86 10.24 -18.31
C GLU A 147 10.39 9.45 -17.09
N LEU A 148 10.06 8.16 -17.02
CA LEU A 148 10.26 7.32 -15.84
C LEU A 148 11.43 6.35 -15.99
N VAL A 149 11.66 5.82 -17.19
CA VAL A 149 12.62 4.73 -17.44
C VAL A 149 13.35 4.87 -18.77
N ASP A 150 14.45 4.14 -18.92
CA ASP A 150 15.15 4.01 -20.20
C ASP A 150 14.35 3.09 -21.14
N VAL A 151 13.69 3.70 -22.12
CA VAL A 151 12.78 3.00 -23.03
C VAL A 151 13.52 2.01 -23.93
N ALA A 152 14.76 2.29 -24.33
CA ALA A 152 15.53 1.37 -25.17
C ALA A 152 15.87 0.08 -24.41
N ILE A 153 16.21 0.18 -23.12
CA ILE A 153 16.39 -0.98 -22.26
C ILE A 153 15.06 -1.70 -22.03
N LEU A 154 13.97 -0.97 -21.79
CA LEU A 154 12.65 -1.56 -21.59
C LEU A 154 12.19 -2.34 -22.84
N GLU A 155 12.32 -1.77 -24.04
CA GLU A 155 12.00 -2.42 -25.31
C GLU A 155 12.84 -3.70 -25.52
N PHE A 156 14.14 -3.62 -25.24
CA PHE A 156 15.01 -4.79 -25.31
C PHE A 156 14.53 -5.90 -24.35
N GLU A 157 14.29 -5.57 -23.08
CA GLU A 157 13.81 -6.53 -22.09
C GLU A 157 12.42 -7.08 -22.42
N LEU A 158 11.55 -6.26 -23.02
CA LEU A 158 10.23 -6.68 -23.47
C LEU A 158 10.35 -7.67 -24.65
N SER A 159 11.24 -7.40 -25.61
CA SER A 159 11.46 -8.28 -26.78
C SER A 159 11.94 -9.67 -26.37
N GLU A 160 12.81 -9.76 -25.36
CA GLU A 160 13.29 -11.04 -24.82
C GLU A 160 12.18 -11.85 -24.11
N ARG A 161 11.11 -11.17 -23.68
CA ARG A 161 9.99 -11.76 -22.90
C ARG A 161 8.67 -11.78 -23.66
N GLU A 162 8.67 -11.39 -24.93
CA GLU A 162 7.46 -11.30 -25.76
C GLU A 162 6.71 -12.65 -25.77
N GLY A 163 7.47 -13.75 -25.84
CA GLY A 163 6.92 -15.11 -25.79
C GLY A 163 6.13 -15.43 -24.51
N ASP A 164 6.54 -14.88 -23.37
CA ASP A 164 5.86 -15.07 -22.09
C ASP A 164 4.53 -14.31 -22.05
N PHE A 165 4.53 -13.05 -22.51
CA PHE A 165 3.32 -12.23 -22.61
C PHE A 165 2.32 -12.79 -23.62
N LEU A 166 2.76 -13.18 -24.81
CA LEU A 166 1.92 -13.83 -25.81
C LEU A 166 1.39 -15.17 -25.30
N GLY A 167 2.21 -15.92 -24.58
CA GLY A 167 1.82 -17.14 -23.89
C GLY A 167 0.71 -16.91 -22.88
N LEU A 168 0.84 -15.89 -22.04
CA LEU A 168 -0.16 -15.51 -21.03
C LEU A 168 -1.46 -15.02 -21.68
N ARG A 169 -1.38 -14.11 -22.66
CA ARG A 169 -2.53 -13.63 -23.45
C ARG A 169 -3.30 -14.78 -24.08
N ARG A 170 -2.59 -15.73 -24.71
CA ARG A 170 -3.19 -16.91 -25.33
C ARG A 170 -3.96 -17.76 -24.32
N ASP A 171 -3.35 -18.07 -23.17
CA ASP A 171 -3.95 -18.97 -22.20
C ASP A 171 -5.16 -18.32 -21.49
N LEU A 172 -5.09 -17.02 -21.19
CA LEU A 172 -6.24 -16.23 -20.71
C LEU A 172 -7.36 -16.11 -21.76
N THR A 173 -7.01 -15.95 -23.05
CA THR A 173 -8.00 -15.93 -24.14
C THR A 173 -8.70 -17.28 -24.29
N ARG A 174 -7.97 -18.38 -24.11
CA ARG A 174 -8.57 -19.73 -24.11
C ARG A 174 -9.49 -19.91 -22.91
N TYR A 175 -9.09 -19.48 -21.71
CA TYR A 175 -9.94 -19.46 -20.52
C TYR A 175 -11.28 -18.76 -20.76
N THR A 176 -11.26 -17.54 -21.32
CA THR A 176 -12.50 -16.76 -21.53
C THR A 176 -13.41 -17.34 -22.61
N ARG A 177 -12.87 -18.10 -23.56
CA ARG A 177 -13.60 -18.69 -24.70
C ARG A 177 -13.91 -20.18 -24.57
N ALA A 178 -13.38 -20.85 -23.56
CA ALA A 178 -13.59 -22.28 -23.38
C ALA A 178 -15.06 -22.61 -23.11
N ASN A 179 -15.53 -23.72 -23.69
CA ASN A 179 -16.95 -24.12 -23.65
C ASN A 179 -17.28 -24.98 -22.43
N THR A 180 -16.28 -25.47 -21.71
CA THR A 180 -16.46 -26.32 -20.53
C THR A 180 -15.71 -25.77 -19.33
N ASP A 181 -16.28 -25.91 -18.13
CA ASP A 181 -15.66 -25.42 -16.90
C ASP A 181 -14.33 -26.12 -16.59
N THR A 182 -14.17 -27.38 -17.00
CA THR A 182 -12.91 -28.13 -16.84
C THR A 182 -11.79 -27.58 -17.72
N GLU A 183 -12.09 -27.22 -18.98
CA GLU A 183 -11.11 -26.56 -19.86
C GLU A 183 -10.72 -25.19 -19.29
N LYS A 184 -11.71 -24.43 -18.79
CA LYS A 184 -11.47 -23.18 -18.07
C LYS A 184 -10.52 -23.37 -16.88
N GLY A 185 -10.78 -24.34 -16.01
CA GLY A 185 -9.91 -24.61 -14.86
C GLY A 185 -8.45 -24.92 -15.26
N ASN A 186 -8.27 -25.74 -16.30
CA ASN A 186 -6.93 -26.08 -16.81
C ASN A 186 -6.21 -24.85 -17.37
N ASP A 187 -6.88 -24.05 -18.20
CA ASP A 187 -6.30 -22.86 -18.81
C ASP A 187 -5.96 -21.78 -17.77
N LEU A 188 -6.81 -21.59 -16.74
CA LEU A 188 -6.54 -20.67 -15.62
C LEU A 188 -5.32 -21.10 -14.81
N THR A 189 -5.14 -22.41 -14.57
CA THR A 189 -3.99 -22.95 -13.84
C THR A 189 -2.68 -22.71 -14.59
N VAL A 190 -2.68 -22.90 -15.91
CA VAL A 190 -1.51 -22.63 -16.76
C VAL A 190 -1.20 -21.14 -16.80
N ALA A 191 -2.22 -20.28 -16.91
CA ALA A 191 -2.04 -18.83 -16.88
C ALA A 191 -1.44 -18.35 -15.55
N LEU A 192 -1.90 -18.91 -14.42
CA LEU A 192 -1.37 -18.58 -13.09
C LEU A 192 0.12 -18.93 -12.95
N ALA A 193 0.52 -20.15 -13.30
CA ALA A 193 1.93 -20.56 -13.20
C ALA A 193 2.85 -19.67 -14.07
N LYS A 194 2.37 -19.24 -15.24
CA LYS A 194 3.12 -18.35 -16.14
C LYS A 194 3.27 -16.94 -15.60
N VAL A 195 2.21 -16.36 -15.03
CA VAL A 195 2.31 -15.00 -14.47
C VAL A 195 3.20 -14.98 -13.23
N GLU A 196 3.22 -16.05 -12.43
CA GLU A 196 4.14 -16.20 -11.29
C GLU A 196 5.61 -16.23 -11.74
N ASP A 197 5.92 -17.00 -12.79
CA ASP A 197 7.27 -17.06 -13.40
C ASP A 197 7.70 -15.71 -13.99
N LEU A 198 6.79 -15.05 -14.71
CA LEU A 198 7.00 -13.70 -15.23
C LEU A 198 7.33 -12.70 -14.11
N ILE A 199 6.54 -12.68 -13.03
CA ILE A 199 6.78 -11.78 -11.88
C ILE A 199 8.14 -12.03 -11.25
N ALA A 200 8.54 -13.29 -11.08
CA ALA A 200 9.86 -13.63 -10.56
C ALA A 200 10.96 -13.04 -11.45
N HIS A 201 10.87 -13.20 -12.77
CA HIS A 201 11.84 -12.64 -13.71
C HIS A 201 11.89 -11.10 -13.71
N LEU A 202 10.74 -10.43 -13.58
CA LEU A 202 10.69 -8.97 -13.54
C LEU A 202 11.32 -8.41 -12.26
N THR A 203 11.02 -9.01 -11.11
CA THR A 203 11.39 -8.49 -9.79
C THR A 203 12.85 -8.75 -9.41
N ILE A 204 13.46 -9.83 -9.92
CA ILE A 204 14.88 -10.17 -9.67
C ILE A 204 15.85 -9.59 -10.72
N SER A 205 15.33 -9.01 -11.81
CA SER A 205 16.15 -8.48 -12.90
C SER A 205 17.13 -7.42 -12.44
N THR A 206 18.31 -7.37 -13.07
CA THR A 206 19.26 -6.26 -12.88
C THR A 206 18.73 -4.95 -13.46
N ASN A 207 17.78 -5.02 -14.41
CA ASN A 207 17.10 -3.89 -15.04
C ASN A 207 15.70 -3.65 -14.43
N LYS A 208 15.49 -4.04 -13.17
CA LYS A 208 14.17 -3.96 -12.52
C LYS A 208 13.56 -2.56 -12.46
N TYR A 209 14.36 -1.49 -12.45
CA TYR A 209 13.83 -0.12 -12.46
C TYR A 209 13.13 0.19 -13.78
N GLN A 210 13.73 -0.24 -14.90
CA GLN A 210 13.16 -0.12 -16.24
C GLN A 210 11.87 -0.94 -16.37
N LEU A 211 11.81 -2.06 -15.65
CA LEU A 211 10.68 -2.99 -15.65
C LEU A 211 9.57 -2.63 -14.67
N LEU A 212 9.65 -1.53 -13.91
CA LEU A 212 8.61 -1.16 -12.93
C LEU A 212 7.22 -1.01 -13.56
N PRO A 213 7.02 -0.29 -14.68
CA PRO A 213 5.70 -0.20 -15.33
C PRO A 213 5.14 -1.58 -15.70
N LEU A 214 6.01 -2.45 -16.23
CA LEU A 214 5.66 -3.82 -16.60
C LEU A 214 5.26 -4.67 -15.39
N THR A 215 5.99 -4.49 -14.28
CA THR A 215 5.74 -5.20 -13.02
C THR A 215 4.39 -4.79 -12.42
N ILE A 216 3.97 -3.52 -12.57
CA ILE A 216 2.66 -3.04 -12.10
C ILE A 216 1.53 -3.76 -12.82
N VAL A 217 1.62 -3.85 -14.16
CA VAL A 217 0.62 -4.58 -14.96
C VAL A 217 0.61 -6.06 -14.61
N ALA A 218 1.78 -6.70 -14.55
CA ALA A 218 1.88 -8.12 -14.22
C ALA A 218 1.32 -8.42 -12.82
N ALA A 219 1.56 -7.56 -11.83
CA ALA A 219 1.02 -7.70 -10.48
C ALA A 219 -0.51 -7.65 -10.48
N THR A 220 -1.08 -6.72 -11.24
CA THR A 220 -2.52 -6.55 -11.42
C THR A 220 -3.15 -7.78 -12.09
N ILE A 221 -2.52 -8.32 -13.13
CA ILE A 221 -2.96 -9.57 -13.79
C ILE A 221 -2.89 -10.74 -12.82
N HIS A 222 -1.79 -10.87 -12.07
CA HIS A 222 -1.61 -11.95 -11.10
C HIS A 222 -2.70 -11.95 -10.03
N CYS A 223 -2.95 -10.80 -9.38
CA CYS A 223 -4.02 -10.67 -8.40
C CYS A 223 -5.41 -10.92 -9.01
N SER A 224 -5.65 -10.53 -10.26
CA SER A 224 -6.91 -10.81 -10.96
C SER A 224 -7.13 -12.31 -11.19
N ILE A 225 -6.10 -13.04 -11.61
CA ILE A 225 -6.16 -14.50 -11.82
C ILE A 225 -6.39 -15.22 -10.49
N LEU A 226 -5.70 -14.79 -9.42
CA LEU A 226 -5.88 -15.34 -8.08
C LEU A 226 -7.31 -15.10 -7.56
N LYS A 227 -7.86 -13.90 -7.74
CA LYS A 227 -9.25 -13.58 -7.40
C LYS A 227 -10.24 -14.42 -8.21
N GLU A 228 -10.06 -14.54 -9.52
CA GLU A 228 -10.89 -15.41 -10.38
C GLU A 228 -10.89 -16.86 -9.88
N ARG A 229 -9.71 -17.39 -9.53
CA ARG A 229 -9.56 -18.73 -8.97
C ARG A 229 -10.31 -18.90 -7.65
N ILE A 230 -10.25 -17.91 -6.77
CA ILE A 230 -10.98 -17.92 -5.50
C ILE A 230 -12.49 -17.88 -5.74
N THR A 231 -12.98 -16.96 -6.57
CA THR A 231 -14.42 -16.76 -6.81
C THR A 231 -15.05 -17.97 -7.50
N ASN A 232 -14.39 -18.53 -8.51
CA ASN A 232 -14.97 -19.54 -9.40
C ASN A 232 -14.39 -20.95 -9.20
N GLY A 233 -13.51 -21.16 -8.23
CA GLY A 233 -12.75 -22.40 -8.08
C GLY A 233 -13.62 -23.65 -7.94
N LYS A 234 -14.74 -23.58 -7.20
CA LYS A 234 -15.71 -24.68 -7.12
C LYS A 234 -16.29 -25.10 -8.47
N ILE A 235 -16.58 -24.14 -9.36
CA ILE A 235 -17.10 -24.40 -10.71
C ILE A 235 -15.98 -24.96 -11.60
N LEU A 236 -14.80 -24.36 -11.54
CA LEU A 236 -13.67 -24.67 -12.42
C LEU A 236 -12.98 -26.01 -12.10
N TYR A 237 -12.81 -26.32 -10.81
CA TYR A 237 -12.00 -27.44 -10.34
C TYR A 237 -12.81 -28.53 -9.61
N GLY A 238 -14.09 -28.29 -9.35
CA GLY A 238 -14.92 -29.18 -8.52
C GLY A 238 -14.53 -29.17 -7.04
N MET A 239 -13.64 -28.26 -6.63
CA MET A 239 -13.14 -28.10 -5.26
C MET A 239 -12.89 -26.63 -4.96
N GLN A 240 -12.88 -26.29 -3.67
CA GLN A 240 -12.42 -25.00 -3.17
C GLN A 240 -11.24 -25.28 -2.24
N ASP A 241 -10.05 -24.75 -2.55
CA ASP A 241 -8.90 -24.80 -1.65
C ASP A 241 -8.74 -23.44 -0.99
N PRO A 242 -8.92 -23.35 0.32
CA PRO A 242 -8.83 -22.06 0.96
C PRO A 242 -7.40 -21.49 1.10
N SER A 243 -6.35 -22.27 0.78
CA SER A 243 -4.99 -21.72 0.64
C SER A 243 -4.89 -20.69 -0.49
N TRP A 244 -5.87 -20.64 -1.41
CA TRP A 244 -5.93 -19.65 -2.47
C TRP A 244 -6.14 -18.23 -1.94
N ASP A 245 -6.90 -18.05 -0.87
CA ASP A 245 -7.06 -16.75 -0.19
C ASP A 245 -5.73 -16.25 0.38
N TYR A 246 -4.96 -17.15 1.01
CA TYR A 246 -3.62 -16.85 1.52
C TYR A 246 -2.67 -16.47 0.39
N ALA A 247 -2.70 -17.17 -0.74
CA ALA A 247 -1.87 -16.84 -1.90
C ALA A 247 -2.15 -15.43 -2.42
N LEU A 248 -3.42 -15.00 -2.47
CA LEU A 248 -3.78 -13.63 -2.85
C LEU A 248 -3.30 -12.61 -1.82
N GLN A 249 -3.55 -12.84 -0.53
CA GLN A 249 -3.11 -11.94 0.53
C GLN A 249 -1.58 -11.78 0.56
N ALA A 250 -0.85 -12.89 0.39
CA ALA A 250 0.61 -12.88 0.32
C ALA A 250 1.11 -12.11 -0.91
N ALA A 251 0.48 -12.29 -2.07
CA ALA A 251 0.81 -11.56 -3.28
C ALA A 251 0.59 -10.04 -3.11
N VAL A 252 -0.56 -9.63 -2.57
CA VAL A 252 -0.87 -8.22 -2.28
C VAL A 252 0.20 -7.60 -1.36
N SER A 253 0.48 -8.26 -0.24
CA SER A 253 1.47 -7.79 0.74
C SER A 253 2.88 -7.71 0.14
N TYR A 254 3.27 -8.71 -0.67
CA TYR A 254 4.53 -8.72 -1.39
C TYR A 254 4.64 -7.52 -2.32
N TYR A 255 3.64 -7.26 -3.17
CA TYR A 255 3.68 -6.16 -4.12
C TYR A 255 3.74 -4.79 -3.45
N GLN A 256 2.90 -4.55 -2.45
CA GLN A 256 2.91 -3.28 -1.71
C GLN A 256 4.27 -3.04 -1.05
N THR A 257 4.85 -4.07 -0.44
CA THR A 257 6.20 -3.98 0.15
C THR A 257 7.28 -3.74 -0.91
N PHE A 258 7.24 -4.51 -2.00
CA PHE A 258 8.19 -4.41 -3.11
C PHE A 258 8.19 -3.01 -3.72
N PHE A 259 7.02 -2.46 -4.06
CA PHE A 259 6.91 -1.15 -4.69
C PHE A 259 7.24 -0.01 -3.73
N ASN A 260 6.85 -0.11 -2.45
CA ASN A 260 7.23 0.88 -1.45
C ASN A 260 8.75 0.98 -1.32
N PHE A 261 9.46 -0.16 -1.26
CA PHE A 261 10.92 -0.16 -1.16
C PHE A 261 11.61 0.23 -2.49
N THR A 262 11.09 -0.25 -3.61
CA THR A 262 11.73 -0.04 -4.92
C THR A 262 11.52 1.39 -5.42
N TYR A 263 10.48 2.10 -4.98
CA TYR A 263 10.27 3.51 -5.31
C TYR A 263 11.46 4.38 -4.90
N ASP A 264 11.94 4.26 -3.65
CA ASP A 264 13.07 5.07 -3.16
C ASP A 264 14.34 4.76 -3.96
N LEU A 265 14.59 3.49 -4.25
CA LEU A 265 15.72 3.07 -5.07
C LEU A 265 15.63 3.57 -6.52
N TRP A 266 14.42 3.55 -7.09
CA TRP A 266 14.17 4.11 -8.42
C TRP A 266 14.36 5.61 -8.43
N LYS A 267 13.91 6.34 -7.40
CA LYS A 267 14.08 7.79 -7.28
C LYS A 267 15.55 8.18 -7.23
N ASP A 268 16.35 7.46 -6.43
CA ASP A 268 17.80 7.63 -6.38
C ASP A 268 18.47 7.36 -7.73
N TRP A 269 18.05 6.30 -8.43
CA TRP A 269 18.52 5.99 -9.79
C TRP A 269 18.08 7.06 -10.80
N ARG A 270 16.84 7.53 -10.75
CA ARG A 270 16.27 8.53 -11.66
C ARG A 270 17.02 9.86 -11.54
N LYS A 271 17.42 10.22 -10.32
CA LYS A 271 18.27 11.39 -10.06
C LYS A 271 19.61 11.31 -10.79
N THR A 272 20.19 10.11 -10.97
CA THR A 272 21.47 9.97 -11.71
C THR A 272 21.31 10.11 -13.23
N LYS A 273 20.08 10.26 -13.74
CA LYS A 273 19.78 10.46 -15.16
C LYS A 273 19.55 11.93 -15.54
N ILE A 274 19.69 12.82 -14.56
CA ILE A 274 19.53 14.25 -14.75
C ILE A 274 20.91 14.87 -14.56
N GLU A 275 21.51 15.32 -15.66
CA GLU A 275 22.84 15.92 -15.67
C GLU A 275 22.74 17.45 -15.62
N THR A 276 23.52 18.06 -14.75
CA THR A 276 23.63 19.51 -14.63
C THR A 276 25.02 19.98 -15.04
N SER A 277 25.09 21.03 -15.86
CA SER A 277 26.35 21.67 -16.26
C SER A 277 26.22 23.18 -16.17
N THR A 278 27.19 23.84 -15.55
CA THR A 278 27.26 25.31 -15.46
C THR A 278 28.61 25.81 -15.95
N SER A 279 28.62 27.02 -16.52
CA SER A 279 29.86 27.65 -17.01
C SER A 279 29.78 29.16 -16.93
N GLN A 280 30.93 29.83 -16.74
CA GLN A 280 31.00 31.30 -16.69
C GLN A 280 31.20 31.89 -18.08
N THR A 281 30.44 32.94 -18.41
CA THR A 281 30.57 33.71 -19.64
C THR A 281 31.42 34.96 -19.42
N GLY A 282 32.62 34.97 -20.02
CA GLY A 282 33.47 36.18 -20.14
C GLY A 282 34.85 36.11 -19.46
N THR A 283 35.81 36.88 -19.97
CA THR A 283 37.12 37.07 -19.31
C THR A 283 37.06 38.31 -18.43
N ARG A 284 37.56 38.23 -17.18
CA ARG A 284 37.74 39.37 -16.26
C ARG A 284 38.65 40.45 -16.86
N ARG A 285 38.14 41.26 -17.80
CA ARG A 285 38.77 42.49 -18.26
C ARG A 285 37.86 43.66 -17.92
N ARG A 286 38.47 44.64 -17.26
CA ARG A 286 37.87 45.82 -16.63
C ARG A 286 36.66 46.38 -17.42
N ARG A 287 35.47 46.27 -16.83
CA ARG A 287 34.17 46.85 -17.24
C ARG A 287 33.34 46.12 -18.33
N CYS A 288 33.34 44.79 -18.37
CA CYS A 288 32.26 44.06 -19.04
C CYS A 288 31.67 43.05 -18.06
N CYS A 289 30.35 42.91 -18.09
CA CYS A 289 29.54 42.04 -17.25
C CYS A 289 30.01 40.58 -17.36
N THR A 290 30.23 39.92 -16.23
CA THR A 290 30.35 38.47 -16.17
C THR A 290 28.94 37.88 -16.07
N GLY A 291 28.73 36.68 -16.59
CA GLY A 291 27.47 35.96 -16.47
C GLY A 291 27.75 34.47 -16.41
N CYS A 292 26.70 33.67 -16.46
CA CYS A 292 26.82 32.23 -16.45
C CYS A 292 25.79 31.60 -17.40
N ASP A 293 26.14 30.43 -17.91
CA ASP A 293 25.24 29.54 -18.65
C ASP A 293 25.02 28.31 -17.79
N MET A 294 23.79 27.81 -17.77
CA MET A 294 23.46 26.49 -17.24
C MET A 294 22.79 25.64 -18.31
N THR A 295 22.97 24.33 -18.17
CA THR A 295 22.25 23.31 -18.89
C THR A 295 21.85 22.21 -17.92
N VAL A 296 20.57 21.83 -17.95
CA VAL A 296 20.09 20.58 -17.37
C VAL A 296 19.65 19.68 -18.52
N THR A 297 20.15 18.46 -18.55
CA THR A 297 19.79 17.45 -19.55
C THR A 297 19.15 16.28 -18.82
N ASP A 298 18.01 15.82 -19.31
CA ASP A 298 17.42 14.55 -18.89
C ASP A 298 17.74 13.47 -19.91
N ASP A 299 18.60 12.52 -19.52
CA ASP A 299 19.12 11.47 -20.40
C ASP A 299 18.03 10.53 -20.92
N LEU A 300 16.89 10.43 -20.22
CA LEU A 300 15.81 9.53 -20.60
C LEU A 300 14.94 10.15 -21.72
N THR A 301 14.58 11.42 -21.56
CA THR A 301 13.69 12.13 -22.50
C THR A 301 14.46 12.85 -23.60
N ASN A 302 15.78 13.00 -23.46
CA ASN A 302 16.63 13.91 -24.24
C ASN A 302 16.21 15.37 -24.13
N ASN A 303 15.37 15.72 -23.16
CA ASN A 303 14.98 17.10 -22.92
C ASN A 303 16.18 17.89 -22.40
N LYS A 304 16.34 19.11 -22.91
CA LYS A 304 17.43 20.00 -22.55
C LYS A 304 16.88 21.35 -22.15
N TYR A 305 17.20 21.77 -20.93
CA TYR A 305 16.83 23.06 -20.36
C TYR A 305 18.08 23.92 -20.32
N SER A 306 18.11 24.99 -21.11
CA SER A 306 19.28 25.87 -21.23
C SER A 306 18.89 27.29 -20.81
N LEU A 307 19.72 27.89 -19.95
CA LEU A 307 19.51 29.26 -19.50
C LEU A 307 20.82 30.01 -19.44
N HIS A 308 20.79 31.23 -19.97
CA HIS A 308 21.84 32.23 -19.82
C HIS A 308 21.41 33.29 -18.80
N TRP A 309 22.27 33.53 -17.82
CA TRP A 309 22.12 34.59 -16.84
C TRP A 309 23.21 35.66 -16.98
N SER A 310 22.79 36.91 -17.13
CA SER A 310 23.71 38.04 -17.19
C SER A 310 23.92 38.72 -15.84
N ASN A 311 25.17 39.13 -15.54
CA ASN A 311 25.59 39.96 -14.40
C ASN A 311 25.64 39.29 -13.03
N ASP A 312 25.68 37.96 -12.97
CA ASP A 312 25.92 37.17 -11.75
C ASP A 312 26.51 35.81 -12.14
N ASP A 313 27.56 35.35 -11.47
CA ASP A 313 28.30 34.15 -11.86
C ASP A 313 27.87 32.92 -11.05
N ASP A 314 27.25 33.11 -9.87
CA ASP A 314 27.02 32.04 -8.89
C ASP A 314 25.56 31.53 -8.90
N ILE A 315 24.63 32.27 -9.51
CA ILE A 315 23.18 31.92 -9.49
C ILE A 315 22.81 30.74 -10.39
N CYS A 316 23.60 30.48 -11.45
CA CYS A 316 23.30 29.39 -12.39
C CYS A 316 23.40 28.01 -11.75
N ASP A 317 24.25 27.82 -10.74
CA ASP A 317 24.32 26.56 -9.99
C ASP A 317 23.00 26.30 -9.26
N THR A 318 22.47 27.32 -8.58
CA THR A 318 21.16 27.25 -7.92
C THR A 318 20.02 27.01 -8.90
N ILE A 319 20.00 27.71 -10.05
CA ILE A 319 18.94 27.51 -11.07
C ILE A 319 19.03 26.10 -11.68
N ALA A 320 20.23 25.59 -11.92
CA ALA A 320 20.44 24.25 -12.43
C ALA A 320 19.94 23.19 -11.43
N GLU A 321 20.26 23.33 -10.15
CA GLU A 321 19.77 22.45 -9.08
C GLU A 321 18.24 22.50 -8.92
N MET A 322 17.64 23.70 -9.01
CA MET A 322 16.19 23.86 -8.99
C MET A 322 15.52 23.19 -10.18
N THR A 323 16.07 23.39 -11.39
CA THR A 323 15.55 22.80 -12.62
C THR A 323 15.68 21.27 -12.59
N ALA A 324 16.82 20.74 -12.12
CA ALA A 324 17.02 19.31 -11.95
C ALA A 324 16.06 18.71 -10.90
N SER A 325 15.84 19.41 -9.78
CA SER A 325 14.86 19.01 -8.76
C SER A 325 13.45 18.99 -9.32
N ARG A 326 13.06 20.00 -10.12
CA ARG A 326 11.75 20.04 -10.78
C ARG A 326 11.53 18.84 -11.69
N VAL A 327 12.48 18.55 -12.59
CA VAL A 327 12.40 17.40 -13.51
C VAL A 327 12.27 16.08 -12.73
N LEU A 328 13.04 15.91 -11.65
CA LEU A 328 12.95 14.72 -10.79
C LEU A 328 11.58 14.62 -10.09
N ASN A 329 11.10 15.73 -9.53
CA ASN A 329 9.86 15.78 -8.76
C ASN A 329 8.63 15.56 -9.65
N GLU A 330 8.63 16.07 -10.88
CA GLU A 330 7.59 15.78 -11.88
C GLU A 330 7.57 14.28 -12.24
N ALA A 331 8.75 13.67 -12.49
CA ALA A 331 8.85 12.23 -12.67
C ALA A 331 8.35 11.43 -11.44
N CYS A 332 8.62 11.91 -10.22
CA CYS A 332 8.09 11.32 -8.99
C CYS A 332 6.56 11.37 -8.93
N GLY A 333 5.95 12.47 -9.37
CA GLY A 333 4.49 12.61 -9.52
C GLY A 333 3.90 11.60 -10.49
N TYR A 334 4.51 11.46 -11.68
CA TYR A 334 4.11 10.46 -12.66
C TYR A 334 4.22 9.02 -12.13
N MET A 335 5.31 8.68 -11.43
CA MET A 335 5.47 7.36 -10.81
C MET A 335 4.44 7.12 -9.69
N ALA A 336 4.15 8.14 -8.88
CA ALA A 336 3.14 8.04 -7.82
C ALA A 336 1.74 7.77 -8.38
N LYS A 337 1.40 8.39 -9.51
CA LYS A 337 0.19 8.08 -10.27
C LYS A 337 0.22 6.64 -10.80
N ALA A 338 1.33 6.21 -11.39
CA ALA A 338 1.49 4.85 -11.91
C ALA A 338 1.32 3.74 -10.84
N LEU A 339 1.67 4.04 -9.58
CA LEU A 339 1.57 3.09 -8.47
C LEU A 339 0.17 2.99 -7.85
N GLN A 340 -0.79 3.82 -8.27
CA GLN A 340 -2.15 3.74 -7.75
C GLN A 340 -2.76 2.34 -7.78
N PRO A 341 -2.71 1.54 -8.88
CA PRO A 341 -3.30 0.20 -8.90
C PRO A 341 -2.76 -0.71 -7.80
N ILE A 342 -1.48 -0.56 -7.43
CA ILE A 342 -0.83 -1.32 -6.35
C ILE A 342 -1.45 -0.99 -4.99
N MET A 343 -1.79 0.28 -4.76
CA MET A 343 -2.44 0.75 -3.53
C MET A 343 -3.88 0.24 -3.36
N TYR A 344 -4.50 -0.25 -4.44
CA TYR A 344 -5.85 -0.81 -4.46
C TYR A 344 -5.89 -2.35 -4.40
N LEU A 345 -4.75 -3.05 -4.51
CA LEU A 345 -4.72 -4.53 -4.66
C LEU A 345 -5.38 -5.29 -3.51
N GLN A 346 -5.39 -4.75 -2.28
CA GLN A 346 -6.11 -5.35 -1.16
C GLN A 346 -7.61 -5.49 -1.41
N ARG A 347 -8.18 -4.67 -2.30
CA ARG A 347 -9.59 -4.78 -2.72
C ARG A 347 -9.88 -6.00 -3.58
N TYR A 348 -8.85 -6.74 -4.00
CA TYR A 348 -9.03 -7.99 -4.70
C TYR A 348 -9.34 -9.12 -3.72
N ILE A 349 -8.91 -9.00 -2.46
CA ILE A 349 -9.14 -10.00 -1.42
C ILE A 349 -10.65 -10.08 -1.13
N PRO A 350 -11.27 -11.28 -1.17
CA PRO A 350 -12.67 -11.45 -0.80
C PRO A 350 -13.01 -10.84 0.56
N GLY A 351 -14.08 -10.05 0.62
CA GLY A 351 -14.51 -9.34 1.82
C GLY A 351 -13.76 -8.03 2.10
N MET A 352 -12.78 -7.68 1.26
CA MET A 352 -12.02 -6.42 1.34
C MET A 352 -12.28 -5.51 0.14
N GLU A 353 -13.30 -5.75 -0.67
CA GLU A 353 -13.52 -5.00 -1.91
C GLU A 353 -13.85 -3.54 -1.68
N SER A 354 -14.26 -3.27 -0.45
CA SER A 354 -14.51 -1.94 0.09
C SER A 354 -13.33 -1.33 0.80
N ALA A 355 -12.31 -2.13 1.13
CA ALA A 355 -11.23 -1.77 2.04
C ALA A 355 -10.61 -0.43 1.67
N LYS A 356 -10.24 0.31 2.73
CA LYS A 356 -9.46 1.52 2.57
C LYS A 356 -8.21 1.26 1.74
N VAL A 357 -7.84 2.23 0.92
CA VAL A 357 -6.63 2.21 0.10
C VAL A 357 -5.43 2.04 1.02
N GLN A 358 -4.58 1.06 0.76
CA GLN A 358 -3.30 0.95 1.46
C GLN A 358 -2.29 1.81 0.71
N VAL A 359 -2.25 3.07 1.11
CA VAL A 359 -1.32 4.06 0.56
C VAL A 359 0.10 3.60 0.87
N LEU A 360 0.96 3.54 -0.14
CA LEU A 360 2.37 3.25 0.08
C LEU A 360 3.00 4.49 0.73
N PRO A 361 3.69 4.36 1.89
CA PRO A 361 4.36 5.49 2.53
C PRO A 361 5.24 6.31 1.58
N ALA A 362 5.90 5.65 0.62
CA ALA A 362 6.77 6.28 -0.37
C ALA A 362 6.05 7.26 -1.32
N VAL A 363 4.73 7.14 -1.50
CA VAL A 363 3.92 8.00 -2.37
C VAL A 363 2.76 8.69 -1.66
N GLU A 364 2.71 8.60 -0.32
CA GLU A 364 1.66 9.26 0.47
C GLU A 364 1.71 10.79 0.29
N GLN A 365 2.91 11.35 0.25
CA GLN A 365 3.15 12.77 0.01
C GLN A 365 4.17 12.95 -1.11
N ILE A 366 3.78 13.71 -2.13
CA ILE A 366 4.61 14.00 -3.29
C ILE A 366 4.76 15.51 -3.42
N THR A 367 6.00 15.96 -3.54
CA THR A 367 6.30 17.36 -3.84
C THR A 367 6.60 17.50 -5.32
N VAL A 368 6.01 18.52 -5.96
CA VAL A 368 6.23 18.91 -7.36
C VAL A 368 6.73 20.35 -7.44
N GLY A 369 7.50 20.67 -8.49
CA GLY A 369 8.27 21.90 -8.57
C GLY A 369 9.73 21.70 -8.12
N PRO A 370 10.51 22.76 -7.90
CA PRO A 370 10.06 24.15 -7.81
C PRO A 370 9.77 24.79 -9.17
N TYR A 371 8.71 25.59 -9.22
CA TYR A 371 8.27 26.36 -10.36
C TYR A 371 8.61 27.84 -10.17
N ALA A 372 9.43 28.38 -11.07
CA ALA A 372 9.77 29.79 -11.16
C ALA A 372 9.99 30.18 -12.63
N ALA A 373 10.06 31.49 -12.92
CA ALA A 373 10.27 31.93 -14.30
C ALA A 373 11.56 31.39 -14.93
N VAL A 374 12.57 31.16 -14.10
CA VAL A 374 13.89 30.63 -14.51
C VAL A 374 13.92 29.11 -14.70
N THR A 375 12.89 28.37 -14.26
CA THR A 375 12.81 26.91 -14.41
C THR A 375 11.84 26.50 -15.52
N GLN A 376 11.37 27.45 -16.33
CA GLN A 376 10.42 27.22 -17.42
C GLN A 376 11.00 26.36 -18.55
N ASP A 377 10.10 25.76 -19.32
CA ASP A 377 10.42 25.06 -20.56
C ASP A 377 10.37 26.01 -21.76
N THR A 378 11.28 25.79 -22.70
CA THR A 378 11.15 26.32 -24.07
C THR A 378 10.71 25.17 -24.97
N GLU A 379 9.59 25.32 -25.67
CA GLU A 379 9.05 24.28 -26.58
C GLU A 379 10.08 23.82 -27.64
N ASP A 380 11.05 24.67 -28.01
CA ASP A 380 12.10 24.41 -29.00
C ASP A 380 13.49 24.11 -28.40
N GLY A 381 13.59 23.99 -27.07
CA GLY A 381 14.87 23.82 -26.37
C GLY A 381 15.81 25.03 -26.47
N SER A 382 15.29 26.20 -26.85
CA SER A 382 16.06 27.43 -26.94
C SER A 382 16.59 27.90 -25.58
N GLU A 383 17.68 28.65 -25.62
CA GLU A 383 18.27 29.24 -24.43
C GLU A 383 17.39 30.38 -23.89
N LEU A 384 16.91 30.23 -22.66
CA LEU A 384 16.24 31.29 -21.90
C LEU A 384 17.23 32.36 -21.49
N LYS A 385 16.88 33.65 -21.64
CA LYS A 385 17.78 34.76 -21.33
C LYS A 385 17.23 35.62 -20.22
N TYR A 386 17.86 35.52 -19.06
CA TYR A 386 17.46 36.24 -17.87
C TYR A 386 18.57 37.10 -17.30
N ASN A 387 18.17 37.99 -16.40
CA ASN A 387 19.06 38.82 -15.62
C ASN A 387 18.42 39.03 -14.24
N LYS A 388 19.07 39.86 -13.40
CA LYS A 388 18.61 40.21 -12.05
C LYS A 388 17.15 40.69 -11.91
N ASP A 389 16.43 41.00 -12.98
CA ASP A 389 15.01 41.39 -12.95
C ASP A 389 14.06 40.18 -12.88
N ALA A 390 14.56 38.97 -13.14
CA ALA A 390 13.83 37.71 -12.95
C ALA A 390 14.18 36.98 -11.65
N MET A 391 14.81 37.67 -10.69
CA MET A 391 15.10 37.08 -9.37
C MET A 391 13.80 36.71 -8.63
N TRP A 392 13.90 35.65 -7.84
CA TRP A 392 12.85 35.17 -6.94
C TRP A 392 13.41 35.01 -5.53
N TYR A 393 12.50 34.92 -4.56
CA TYR A 393 12.79 34.63 -3.16
C TYR A 393 11.77 33.62 -2.66
N ALA A 394 12.23 32.41 -2.34
CA ALA A 394 11.43 31.38 -1.70
C ALA A 394 11.40 31.59 -0.18
N ASN A 395 10.30 31.22 0.47
CA ASN A 395 10.23 31.16 1.92
C ASN A 395 11.10 29.99 2.44
N GLU A 396 11.69 30.12 3.64
CA GLU A 396 12.74 29.19 4.10
C GLU A 396 12.25 27.77 4.40
N ASP A 397 11.02 27.59 4.90
CA ASP A 397 10.55 26.28 5.37
C ASP A 397 9.19 25.81 4.79
N GLY A 398 8.50 26.66 4.02
CA GLY A 398 7.12 26.42 3.58
C GLY A 398 6.17 26.10 4.76
N GLU A 399 4.91 25.79 4.47
CA GLU A 399 4.02 25.23 5.49
C GLU A 399 3.15 24.11 4.88
N ILE A 400 2.85 23.09 5.70
CA ILE A 400 2.02 21.94 5.37
C ILE A 400 0.96 21.78 6.47
N GLY A 401 -0.29 21.55 6.06
CA GLY A 401 -1.41 21.29 6.95
C GLY A 401 -2.73 21.16 6.20
N ASP A 402 -3.84 21.07 6.92
CA ASP A 402 -5.15 21.10 6.28
C ASP A 402 -5.51 22.53 5.86
N ILE A 403 -5.51 22.78 4.55
CA ILE A 403 -5.81 24.10 3.98
C ILE A 403 -7.32 24.36 4.08
N THR A 404 -7.72 25.39 4.82
CA THR A 404 -9.13 25.76 5.00
C THR A 404 -9.58 26.82 4.00
N THR A 405 -8.67 27.66 3.54
CA THR A 405 -8.97 28.77 2.62
C THR A 405 -7.75 29.07 1.76
N THR A 406 -8.00 29.38 0.50
CA THR A 406 -6.98 29.89 -0.42
C THR A 406 -7.39 31.25 -0.97
N SER A 407 -6.41 32.14 -1.16
CA SER A 407 -6.64 33.50 -1.64
C SER A 407 -5.63 33.87 -2.72
N VAL A 408 -6.11 34.47 -3.81
CA VAL A 408 -5.27 35.00 -4.89
C VAL A 408 -5.60 36.47 -5.10
N TRP A 409 -4.60 37.34 -4.96
CA TRP A 409 -4.68 38.75 -5.34
C TRP A 409 -4.19 38.88 -6.77
N ALA A 410 -5.04 39.35 -7.67
CA ALA A 410 -4.64 39.53 -9.05
C ALA A 410 -5.33 40.72 -9.74
N TYR A 411 -4.62 41.31 -10.69
CA TYR A 411 -5.17 42.23 -11.69
C TYR A 411 -4.45 42.02 -13.02
N ASN A 412 -3.46 42.84 -13.35
CA ASN A 412 -2.66 42.63 -14.58
C ASN A 412 -1.69 41.47 -14.44
N VAL A 413 -1.24 41.21 -13.21
CA VAL A 413 -0.37 40.10 -12.79
C VAL A 413 -0.97 39.47 -11.54
N VAL A 414 -0.39 38.37 -11.06
CA VAL A 414 -0.74 37.77 -9.77
C VAL A 414 0.10 38.42 -8.68
N ASP A 415 -0.53 39.28 -7.89
CA ASP A 415 0.12 40.06 -6.85
C ASP A 415 0.54 39.18 -5.66
N SER A 416 -0.33 38.27 -5.23
CA SER A 416 -0.07 37.39 -4.10
C SER A 416 -0.89 36.10 -4.18
N PHE A 417 -0.34 35.02 -3.66
CA PHE A 417 -1.01 33.75 -3.43
C PHE A 417 -0.84 33.34 -1.97
N ARG A 418 -1.93 32.92 -1.33
CA ARG A 418 -1.94 32.51 0.07
C ARG A 418 -2.69 31.20 0.27
N LEU A 419 -2.12 30.34 1.11
CA LEU A 419 -2.74 29.17 1.72
C LEU A 419 -2.92 29.44 3.22
N GLN A 420 -4.11 29.17 3.75
CA GLN A 420 -4.40 29.31 5.17
C GLN A 420 -4.78 27.94 5.76
N PHE A 421 -4.17 27.60 6.89
CA PHE A 421 -4.27 26.28 7.50
C PHE A 421 -5.19 26.25 8.71
N SER A 422 -5.68 25.06 9.05
CA SER A 422 -6.63 24.81 10.13
C SER A 422 -6.09 25.13 11.54
N ASP A 423 -4.77 25.06 11.73
CA ASP A 423 -4.08 25.43 12.96
C ASP A 423 -3.87 26.94 13.13
N GLY A 424 -4.27 27.73 12.12
CA GLY A 424 -4.12 29.18 12.08
C GLY A 424 -2.84 29.65 11.39
N GLY A 425 -1.98 28.75 10.92
CA GLY A 425 -0.83 29.06 10.06
C GLY A 425 -1.23 29.66 8.71
N GLU A 426 -0.29 30.33 8.04
CA GLU A 426 -0.44 30.74 6.65
C GLU A 426 0.88 30.69 5.90
N GLU A 427 0.83 30.22 4.65
CA GLU A 427 1.91 30.31 3.70
C GLU A 427 1.53 31.33 2.62
N ARG A 428 2.46 32.25 2.30
CA ARG A 428 2.18 33.33 1.34
C ARG A 428 3.39 33.67 0.48
N GLY A 429 3.14 33.81 -0.82
CA GLY A 429 4.03 34.46 -1.78
C GLY A 429 3.44 35.77 -2.31
N GLY A 430 4.29 36.77 -2.58
CA GLY A 430 3.90 38.08 -3.09
C GLY A 430 3.28 39.04 -2.06
N SER A 431 2.96 40.25 -2.49
CA SER A 431 2.44 41.33 -1.66
C SER A 431 0.91 41.47 -1.76
N SER A 432 0.25 41.64 -0.61
CA SER A 432 -1.21 41.85 -0.53
C SER A 432 -1.66 43.29 -0.79
N THR A 433 -0.73 44.20 -1.11
CA THR A 433 -1.05 45.62 -1.33
C THR A 433 -1.51 45.94 -2.76
N GLY A 434 -1.70 44.92 -3.61
CA GLY A 434 -2.12 45.04 -5.01
C GLY A 434 -3.30 44.11 -5.34
N GLY A 435 -3.74 44.15 -6.61
CA GLY A 435 -4.79 43.27 -7.14
C GLY A 435 -6.15 43.36 -6.45
N GLN A 436 -7.13 42.62 -6.96
CA GLN A 436 -8.35 42.31 -6.22
C GLN A 436 -8.17 40.93 -5.57
N GLU A 437 -8.52 40.80 -4.29
CA GLU A 437 -8.54 39.52 -3.58
C GLU A 437 -9.69 38.64 -4.09
N ASN A 438 -9.36 37.39 -4.44
CA ASN A 438 -10.31 36.34 -4.73
C ASN A 438 -10.05 35.19 -3.75
N SER A 439 -11.01 34.96 -2.85
CA SER A 439 -10.86 34.00 -1.74
C SER A 439 -11.87 32.87 -1.85
N TYR A 440 -11.41 31.66 -1.60
CA TYR A 440 -12.16 30.42 -1.78
C TYR A 440 -12.04 29.55 -0.52
N GLY A 441 -13.18 29.20 0.07
CA GLY A 441 -13.26 28.24 1.17
C GLY A 441 -13.12 26.81 0.65
N LEU A 442 -12.47 25.95 1.44
CA LEU A 442 -12.12 24.58 1.10
C LEU A 442 -12.74 23.56 2.08
N SER A 443 -13.90 23.88 2.65
CA SER A 443 -14.58 22.99 3.63
C SER A 443 -15.13 21.70 3.02
N ASP A 444 -15.49 21.73 1.74
CA ASP A 444 -16.16 20.67 0.99
C ASP A 444 -15.41 20.24 -0.28
N LYS A 445 -14.25 20.86 -0.54
CA LYS A 445 -13.38 20.57 -1.69
C LYS A 445 -11.95 20.94 -1.39
N TYR A 446 -11.02 20.39 -2.17
CA TYR A 446 -9.59 20.67 -2.04
C TYR A 446 -8.98 21.00 -3.40
N ILE A 447 -7.80 21.61 -3.38
CA ILE A 447 -7.05 21.98 -4.59
C ILE A 447 -6.37 20.72 -5.14
N THR A 448 -6.58 20.43 -6.43
CA THR A 448 -6.00 19.29 -7.15
C THR A 448 -4.89 19.70 -8.12
N ALA A 449 -4.91 20.94 -8.59
CA ALA A 449 -3.86 21.49 -9.44
C ALA A 449 -3.72 23.00 -9.27
N VAL A 450 -2.49 23.48 -9.45
CA VAL A 450 -2.17 24.91 -9.52
C VAL A 450 -1.53 25.20 -10.87
N THR A 451 -2.28 25.84 -11.77
CA THR A 451 -1.77 26.26 -13.08
C THR A 451 -1.31 27.70 -13.00
N MET A 452 -0.06 27.95 -13.37
CA MET A 452 0.58 29.26 -13.39
C MET A 452 1.03 29.59 -14.80
N TYR A 453 0.92 30.85 -15.19
CA TYR A 453 1.54 31.33 -16.40
C TYR A 453 2.53 32.42 -16.03
N PHE A 454 3.77 32.25 -16.42
CA PHE A 454 4.82 33.23 -16.23
C PHE A 454 4.94 34.12 -17.45
N ARG A 455 5.55 35.30 -17.27
CA ARG A 455 5.84 36.21 -18.39
C ARG A 455 6.70 35.51 -19.45
N ASP A 456 6.44 35.84 -20.71
CA ASP A 456 7.26 35.41 -21.85
C ASP A 456 8.75 35.76 -21.61
N PRO A 457 9.64 34.75 -21.58
CA PRO A 457 11.08 34.96 -21.38
C PRO A 457 11.73 35.76 -22.51
N SER A 458 11.13 35.76 -23.71
CA SER A 458 11.60 36.55 -24.86
C SER A 458 11.19 38.03 -24.81
N SER A 459 10.40 38.42 -23.80
CA SER A 459 9.97 39.80 -23.64
C SER A 459 11.14 40.75 -23.38
N PHE A 460 10.96 42.02 -23.74
CA PHE A 460 11.99 43.05 -23.54
C PHE A 460 12.34 43.28 -22.05
N TYR A 461 11.48 42.82 -21.13
CA TYR A 461 11.65 42.86 -19.68
C TYR A 461 11.29 41.49 -19.09
N PRO A 462 12.20 40.50 -19.15
CA PRO A 462 11.92 39.18 -18.62
C PRO A 462 11.94 39.25 -17.09
N SER A 463 10.78 39.10 -16.48
CA SER A 463 10.56 39.28 -15.04
C SER A 463 10.02 38.01 -14.41
N GLY A 464 10.19 37.90 -13.09
CA GLY A 464 9.99 36.64 -12.36
C GLY A 464 8.56 36.36 -11.91
N GLU A 465 7.59 37.23 -12.21
CA GLU A 465 6.22 37.08 -11.69
C GLU A 465 5.31 36.17 -12.52
N VAL A 466 4.35 35.56 -11.82
CA VAL A 466 3.21 34.88 -12.41
C VAL A 466 2.21 35.93 -12.91
N VAL A 467 1.88 35.89 -14.20
CA VAL A 467 0.99 36.86 -14.86
C VAL A 467 -0.47 36.38 -14.91
N LYS A 468 -0.68 35.05 -14.90
CA LYS A 468 -2.00 34.41 -14.79
C LYS A 468 -1.93 33.17 -13.91
N MET A 469 -3.02 32.85 -13.23
CA MET A 469 -3.13 31.66 -12.39
C MET A 469 -4.54 31.08 -12.42
N SER A 470 -4.66 29.77 -12.26
CA SER A 470 -5.93 29.08 -12.01
C SER A 470 -5.71 27.95 -11.01
N LEU A 471 -6.67 27.74 -10.12
CA LEU A 471 -6.72 26.57 -9.24
C LEU A 471 -7.82 25.64 -9.73
N SER A 472 -7.53 24.34 -9.79
CA SER A 472 -8.50 23.28 -10.03
C SER A 472 -8.88 22.63 -8.70
N PHE A 473 -10.15 22.25 -8.56
CA PHE A 473 -10.67 21.68 -7.33
C PHE A 473 -11.22 20.27 -7.54
N SER A 474 -11.30 19.51 -6.45
CA SER A 474 -11.80 18.13 -6.41
C SER A 474 -13.27 17.96 -6.80
N ASP A 475 -14.07 19.02 -6.76
CA ASP A 475 -15.47 19.04 -7.22
C ASP A 475 -15.60 19.26 -8.74
N GLY A 476 -14.48 19.29 -9.46
CA GLY A 476 -14.41 19.58 -10.90
C GLY A 476 -14.53 21.06 -11.24
N THR A 477 -14.73 21.94 -10.26
CA THR A 477 -14.73 23.39 -10.49
C THR A 477 -13.30 23.94 -10.57
N SER A 478 -13.18 25.16 -11.08
CA SER A 478 -11.93 25.92 -11.05
C SER A 478 -12.19 27.38 -10.72
N THR A 479 -11.14 28.12 -10.37
CA THR A 479 -11.22 29.58 -10.20
C THR A 479 -11.45 30.33 -11.51
N GLY A 480 -11.27 29.65 -12.65
CA GLY A 480 -10.96 30.29 -13.92
C GLY A 480 -9.61 31.02 -13.88
N ILE A 481 -9.27 31.69 -14.97
CA ILE A 481 -8.03 32.46 -15.08
C ILE A 481 -8.15 33.75 -14.26
N LEU A 482 -7.28 33.87 -13.26
CA LEU A 482 -7.02 35.08 -12.48
C LEU A 482 -5.77 35.78 -13.02
N GLY A 483 -5.77 37.11 -13.06
CA GLY A 483 -4.69 37.89 -13.65
C GLY A 483 -4.82 38.09 -15.16
N GLY A 484 -3.82 38.72 -15.78
CA GLY A 484 -3.73 38.77 -17.23
C GLY A 484 -4.61 39.78 -17.97
N TYR A 485 -5.21 40.76 -17.29
CA TYR A 485 -6.16 41.70 -17.93
C TYR A 485 -5.55 42.65 -18.97
N SER A 486 -4.23 42.81 -19.00
CA SER A 486 -3.54 43.65 -19.98
C SER A 486 -2.91 42.79 -21.09
N PRO A 487 -3.48 42.79 -22.31
CA PRO A 487 -2.96 42.00 -23.42
C PRO A 487 -1.56 42.45 -23.87
N THR A 488 -1.15 43.68 -23.53
CA THR A 488 0.19 44.21 -23.84
C THR A 488 1.23 43.74 -22.82
N ILE A 489 0.83 43.60 -21.55
CA ILE A 489 1.74 43.15 -20.47
C ILE A 489 1.88 41.61 -20.52
N VAL A 490 0.87 40.91 -21.02
CA VAL A 490 0.70 39.45 -20.84
C VAL A 490 0.72 38.74 -22.20
N ALA A 491 1.51 39.26 -23.14
CA ALA A 491 1.69 38.62 -24.43
C ALA A 491 2.43 37.27 -24.24
N ASN A 492 1.88 36.21 -24.85
CA ASN A 492 2.47 34.86 -24.96
C ASN A 492 3.06 34.28 -23.66
N PRO A 493 2.32 34.23 -22.55
CA PRO A 493 2.87 33.73 -21.29
C PRO A 493 3.04 32.21 -21.34
N VAL A 494 4.07 31.71 -20.64
CA VAL A 494 4.42 30.27 -20.61
C VAL A 494 3.72 29.61 -19.43
N GLY A 495 2.92 28.58 -19.70
CA GLY A 495 2.13 27.87 -18.69
C GLY A 495 2.88 26.71 -18.05
N MET A 496 2.75 26.55 -16.74
CA MET A 496 3.23 25.41 -15.96
C MET A 496 2.13 24.98 -14.99
N THR A 497 1.92 23.67 -14.81
CA THR A 497 0.91 23.14 -13.91
C THR A 497 1.56 22.27 -12.85
N ALA A 498 1.40 22.66 -11.57
CA ALA A 498 1.73 21.83 -10.44
C ALA A 498 0.57 20.87 -10.15
N THR A 499 0.77 19.58 -10.40
CA THR A 499 -0.17 18.50 -10.09
C THR A 499 0.55 17.16 -9.99
N VAL A 500 -0.02 16.22 -9.24
CA VAL A 500 0.39 14.80 -9.25
C VAL A 500 -0.54 13.98 -10.15
N ALA A 501 -1.86 14.23 -10.06
CA ALA A 501 -2.87 13.55 -10.84
C ALA A 501 -4.09 14.44 -11.06
N GLU A 502 -4.75 14.27 -12.20
CA GLU A 502 -5.92 15.06 -12.61
C GLU A 502 -7.24 14.49 -12.07
N ASP A 503 -7.21 13.30 -11.46
CA ASP A 503 -8.35 12.48 -11.01
C ASP A 503 -8.79 12.74 -9.56
N ALA A 504 -8.35 13.86 -8.98
CA ALA A 504 -8.57 14.25 -7.57
C ALA A 504 -8.01 13.26 -6.52
N SER A 505 -7.20 12.26 -6.92
CA SER A 505 -6.57 11.33 -5.99
C SER A 505 -5.48 11.97 -5.09
N TYR A 506 -5.12 13.23 -5.35
CA TYR A 506 -4.17 14.00 -4.56
C TYR A 506 -4.72 15.39 -4.24
N LYS A 507 -4.62 15.81 -2.98
CA LYS A 507 -4.90 17.19 -2.52
C LYS A 507 -3.62 17.94 -2.26
N LEU A 508 -3.60 19.23 -2.59
CA LEU A 508 -2.59 20.14 -2.08
C LEU A 508 -2.74 20.24 -0.55
N VAL A 509 -1.67 19.94 0.18
CA VAL A 509 -1.62 20.07 1.65
C VAL A 509 -0.64 21.14 2.11
N GLY A 510 0.19 21.66 1.20
CA GLY A 510 1.17 22.66 1.57
C GLY A 510 1.98 23.09 0.38
N ALA A 511 2.80 24.10 0.60
CA ALA A 511 3.74 24.58 -0.40
C ALA A 511 4.85 25.38 0.26
N THR A 512 5.97 25.49 -0.45
CA THR A 512 6.88 26.63 -0.31
C THR A 512 6.47 27.66 -1.36
N LEU A 513 5.99 28.80 -0.91
CA LEU A 513 5.66 29.93 -1.78
C LEU A 513 6.80 30.95 -1.79
N GLY A 514 6.79 31.81 -2.79
CA GLY A 514 7.77 32.88 -2.87
C GLY A 514 7.39 34.00 -3.81
N SER A 515 8.23 35.01 -3.80
CA SER A 515 7.98 36.28 -4.49
C SER A 515 9.02 36.53 -5.57
N SER A 516 8.62 37.16 -6.67
CA SER A 516 9.56 37.79 -7.59
C SER A 516 10.24 38.99 -6.91
N LYS A 517 11.30 39.50 -7.56
CA LYS A 517 12.04 40.68 -7.09
C LYS A 517 11.18 41.89 -6.78
N ASP A 518 10.14 42.11 -7.57
CA ASP A 518 9.24 43.25 -7.44
C ASP A 518 8.14 43.03 -6.40
N GLY A 519 8.18 41.90 -5.69
CA GLY A 519 7.25 41.56 -4.60
C GLY A 519 5.92 40.97 -5.08
N TYR A 520 5.83 40.52 -6.33
CA TYR A 520 4.68 39.77 -6.84
C TYR A 520 4.86 38.28 -6.59
N PHE A 521 3.81 37.47 -6.75
CA PHE A 521 3.93 36.02 -6.67
C PHE A 521 4.81 35.48 -7.83
N GLY A 522 5.77 34.60 -7.53
CA GLY A 522 6.74 34.15 -8.55
C GLY A 522 7.41 32.81 -8.30
N TYR A 523 7.07 32.10 -7.24
CA TYR A 523 7.68 30.81 -6.88
C TYR A 523 6.66 29.88 -6.21
N LEU A 524 6.65 28.62 -6.63
CA LEU A 524 5.83 27.56 -6.04
C LEU A 524 6.60 26.24 -6.03
N GLU A 525 6.73 25.62 -4.86
CA GLU A 525 7.01 24.19 -4.72
C GLU A 525 5.86 23.58 -3.91
N ALA A 526 5.11 22.68 -4.52
CA ALA A 526 3.80 22.26 -4.01
C ALA A 526 3.86 20.83 -3.47
N THR A 527 3.37 20.62 -2.25
CA THR A 527 3.26 19.29 -1.64
C THR A 527 1.82 18.81 -1.69
N PHE A 528 1.63 17.68 -2.35
CA PHE A 528 0.36 16.99 -2.48
C PHE A 528 0.35 15.74 -1.60
N GLN A 529 -0.78 15.48 -0.94
CA GLN A 529 -1.01 14.25 -0.21
C GLN A 529 -2.06 13.41 -0.94
N PHE A 530 -1.85 12.10 -0.99
CA PHE A 530 -2.85 11.18 -1.50
C PHE A 530 -4.15 11.34 -0.70
N VAL A 531 -5.24 11.57 -1.40
CA VAL A 531 -6.59 11.59 -0.84
C VAL A 531 -7.26 10.31 -1.26
N GLU A 532 -7.47 9.46 -0.27
CA GLU A 532 -8.59 8.54 -0.37
C GLU A 532 -9.87 9.38 -0.41
N LEU A 533 -10.71 9.20 -1.43
CA LEU A 533 -12.05 9.82 -1.47
C LEU A 533 -12.83 9.38 -0.22
N ASP A 534 -12.74 10.15 0.85
CA ASP A 534 -13.36 9.88 2.13
C ASP A 534 -14.87 10.08 2.01
N LEU A 535 -15.62 8.99 1.92
CA LEU A 535 -17.08 9.00 2.06
C LEU A 535 -17.55 9.11 3.53
N TRP A 536 -16.72 9.64 4.44
CA TRP A 536 -16.99 9.62 5.89
C TRP A 536 -16.71 10.94 6.60
N GLN A 537 -17.43 12.00 6.25
CA GLN A 537 -17.52 13.15 7.14
C GLN A 537 -18.56 12.87 8.25
N ALA A 538 -18.10 12.87 9.51
CA ALA A 538 -18.84 13.08 10.76
C ALA A 538 -18.81 11.94 11.81
N VAL A 539 -17.64 11.63 12.38
CA VAL A 539 -17.59 11.11 13.78
C VAL A 539 -16.47 11.82 14.55
N GLU A 540 -16.84 12.58 15.58
CA GLU A 540 -15.92 13.15 16.55
C GLU A 540 -15.37 12.01 17.44
N SER A 541 -14.16 11.55 17.12
CA SER A 541 -13.31 10.61 17.90
C SER A 541 -13.64 9.10 17.83
N ALA A 542 -12.77 8.34 17.18
CA ALA A 542 -12.59 6.89 17.41
C ALA A 542 -11.42 6.70 18.40
N ALA A 543 -11.69 6.15 19.58
CA ALA A 543 -10.72 6.15 20.69
C ALA A 543 -10.07 4.77 20.99
N SER A 544 -10.62 3.66 20.48
CA SER A 544 -10.17 2.30 20.80
C SER A 544 -10.83 1.26 19.86
N SER A 545 -10.25 0.06 19.75
CA SER A 545 -10.89 -1.11 19.11
C SER A 545 -11.62 -2.03 20.10
N ASN A 546 -11.56 -1.74 21.39
CA ASN A 546 -12.10 -2.60 22.44
C ASN A 546 -12.61 -1.83 23.68
N LEU A 547 -13.42 -2.52 24.48
CA LEU A 547 -13.84 -2.18 25.83
C LEU A 547 -13.35 -3.28 26.78
N THR A 548 -12.82 -2.89 27.93
CA THR A 548 -12.49 -3.78 29.04
C THR A 548 -13.55 -3.69 30.14
N THR A 549 -13.57 -4.64 31.06
CA THR A 549 -14.50 -4.61 32.21
C THR A 549 -14.40 -3.28 32.97
N GLY A 550 -15.54 -2.60 33.10
CA GLY A 550 -15.67 -1.26 33.69
C GLY A 550 -15.74 -0.12 32.67
N ASP A 551 -15.37 -0.37 31.41
CA ASP A 551 -15.40 0.65 30.37
C ASP A 551 -16.83 0.98 29.91
N ARG A 552 -16.99 2.20 29.42
CA ARG A 552 -18.24 2.77 28.93
C ARG A 552 -17.99 3.53 27.63
N LEU A 553 -18.88 3.34 26.66
CA LEU A 553 -18.96 4.06 25.40
C LEU A 553 -20.21 4.94 25.42
N GLU A 554 -20.02 6.25 25.36
CA GLU A 554 -21.09 7.25 25.43
C GLU A 554 -21.75 7.47 24.06
N LYS A 555 -22.88 8.17 24.06
CA LYS A 555 -23.54 8.69 22.85
C LYS A 555 -22.53 9.31 21.87
N ASN A 556 -22.67 8.95 20.60
CA ASN A 556 -21.85 9.37 19.45
C ASN A 556 -20.38 8.93 19.49
N GLN A 557 -19.94 8.21 20.53
CA GLN A 557 -18.62 7.59 20.54
C GLN A 557 -18.66 6.28 19.77
N ALA A 558 -17.52 5.95 19.15
CA ALA A 558 -17.36 4.74 18.38
C ALA A 558 -16.10 3.95 18.77
N LEU A 559 -16.20 2.63 18.69
CA LEU A 559 -15.04 1.77 18.53
C LEU A 559 -14.75 1.62 17.04
N GLN A 560 -13.48 1.47 16.68
CA GLN A 560 -13.05 1.20 15.31
C GLN A 560 -12.30 -0.13 15.24
N SER A 561 -12.60 -0.93 14.22
CA SER A 561 -11.87 -2.17 13.99
C SER A 561 -10.39 -1.88 13.71
N PRO A 562 -9.45 -2.78 14.05
CA PRO A 562 -8.02 -2.54 13.83
C PRO A 562 -7.62 -2.27 12.36
N ASN A 563 -8.44 -2.72 11.40
CA ASN A 563 -8.24 -2.45 9.97
C ASN A 563 -8.98 -1.19 9.47
N GLY A 564 -9.63 -0.45 10.35
CA GLY A 564 -10.37 0.78 10.02
C GLY A 564 -11.67 0.59 9.24
N GLN A 565 -12.07 -0.65 8.95
CA GLN A 565 -13.18 -0.97 8.02
C GLN A 565 -14.57 -1.00 8.67
N TYR A 566 -14.62 -1.07 10.00
CA TYR A 566 -15.88 -1.15 10.73
C TYR A 566 -15.82 -0.20 11.92
N LYS A 567 -16.98 0.38 12.24
CA LYS A 567 -17.18 1.12 13.48
C LYS A 567 -18.39 0.60 14.22
N LEU A 568 -18.28 0.46 15.53
CA LEU A 568 -19.42 0.23 16.42
C LEU A 568 -19.77 1.56 17.06
N LEU A 569 -20.95 2.09 16.77
CA LEU A 569 -21.40 3.42 17.17
C LEU A 569 -22.56 3.31 18.15
N VAL A 570 -22.51 4.07 19.23
CA VAL A 570 -23.69 4.37 20.07
C VAL A 570 -24.43 5.55 19.44
N GLU A 571 -25.50 5.27 18.71
CA GLU A 571 -26.30 6.29 18.03
C GLU A 571 -27.08 7.16 19.04
N GLU A 572 -27.31 8.43 18.69
CA GLU A 572 -28.18 9.33 19.45
C GLU A 572 -29.61 8.79 19.63
N THR A 573 -30.07 7.93 18.72
CA THR A 573 -31.41 7.34 18.75
C THR A 573 -31.59 6.30 19.86
N GLY A 574 -30.53 5.94 20.58
CA GLY A 574 -30.55 4.86 21.57
C GLY A 574 -30.25 3.49 21.00
N ASN A 575 -29.73 3.42 19.78
CA ASN A 575 -29.29 2.18 19.13
C ASN A 575 -27.78 2.01 19.23
N VAL A 576 -27.31 0.77 19.25
CA VAL A 576 -25.90 0.44 18.97
C VAL A 576 -25.83 -0.33 17.67
N ALA A 577 -25.01 0.15 16.74
CA ALA A 577 -24.91 -0.40 15.41
C ALA A 577 -23.46 -0.52 14.95
N ILE A 578 -23.18 -1.58 14.19
CA ILE A 578 -21.92 -1.74 13.46
C ILE A 578 -22.14 -1.28 12.03
N TYR A 579 -21.29 -0.37 11.58
CA TYR A 579 -21.24 0.11 10.21
C TYR A 579 -19.96 -0.38 9.56
N ASN A 580 -20.04 -0.80 8.30
CA ASN A 580 -18.85 -0.90 7.46
C ASN A 580 -18.44 0.49 6.95
N ILE A 581 -17.40 0.56 6.12
CA ILE A 581 -16.89 1.77 5.43
C ILE A 581 -17.74 2.27 4.23
N TYR A 582 -19.01 1.89 4.12
CA TYR A 582 -19.99 2.57 3.23
C TYR A 582 -21.29 3.02 3.91
N ASP A 583 -21.29 3.29 5.22
CA ASP A 583 -22.46 3.62 6.03
C ASP A 583 -23.52 2.52 6.04
N ARG A 584 -23.16 1.29 5.60
CA ARG A 584 -24.05 0.14 5.68
C ARG A 584 -23.94 -0.49 7.05
N LYS A 585 -25.08 -0.55 7.71
CA LYS A 585 -25.28 -1.23 8.97
C LYS A 585 -25.21 -2.75 8.75
N THR A 586 -24.22 -3.40 9.34
CA THR A 586 -24.02 -4.86 9.24
C THR A 586 -24.61 -5.60 10.44
N TRP A 587 -24.82 -4.89 11.55
CA TRP A 587 -25.47 -5.40 12.76
C TRP A 587 -26.04 -4.26 13.59
N GLU A 588 -27.10 -4.51 14.36
CA GLU A 588 -27.60 -3.59 15.37
C GLU A 588 -28.31 -4.28 16.53
N THR A 589 -28.52 -3.51 17.60
CA THR A 589 -29.32 -3.92 18.76
C THR A 589 -30.84 -3.85 18.55
N ASP A 590 -31.31 -3.23 17.46
CA ASP A 590 -32.74 -2.96 17.17
C ASP A 590 -33.46 -2.13 18.26
N THR A 591 -32.75 -1.14 18.84
CA THR A 591 -33.25 -0.35 19.98
C THR A 591 -33.49 1.13 19.68
N SER A 592 -33.45 1.51 18.41
CA SER A 592 -33.69 2.88 17.97
C SER A 592 -35.05 3.41 18.46
N GLY A 593 -35.06 4.62 19.02
CA GLY A 593 -36.25 5.27 19.58
C GLY A 593 -36.63 4.81 20.99
N GLN A 594 -35.84 3.94 21.64
CA GLN A 594 -36.07 3.52 23.03
C GLN A 594 -35.38 4.42 24.06
N CYS A 595 -34.55 5.37 23.62
CA CYS A 595 -33.91 6.39 24.44
C CYS A 595 -34.18 7.79 23.89
N THR A 596 -35.39 8.32 24.11
CA THR A 596 -35.81 9.63 23.56
C THR A 596 -35.60 10.80 24.50
N ASP A 597 -35.55 10.57 25.81
CA ASP A 597 -35.55 11.61 26.85
C ASP A 597 -34.24 11.66 27.68
N ASP A 598 -33.24 10.84 27.35
CA ASP A 598 -31.97 10.77 28.06
C ASP A 598 -30.82 10.35 27.10
N THR A 599 -29.61 10.16 27.63
CA THR A 599 -28.42 9.82 26.85
C THR A 599 -28.14 8.31 26.89
N PRO A 600 -28.02 7.63 25.73
CA PRO A 600 -27.66 6.22 25.70
C PRO A 600 -26.18 6.01 25.97
N PHE A 601 -25.85 4.87 26.58
CA PHE A 601 -24.46 4.42 26.71
C PHE A 601 -24.36 2.89 26.77
N LEU A 602 -23.29 2.36 26.20
CA LEU A 602 -22.94 0.95 26.23
C LEU A 602 -21.83 0.72 27.26
N THR A 603 -21.96 -0.28 28.13
CA THR A 603 -20.94 -0.57 29.15
C THR A 603 -20.70 -2.07 29.31
N LEU A 604 -19.45 -2.45 29.53
CA LEU A 604 -19.07 -3.81 29.91
C LEU A 604 -18.92 -3.89 31.43
N GLN A 605 -19.89 -4.52 32.11
CA GLN A 605 -20.04 -4.53 33.56
C GLN A 605 -19.12 -5.55 34.26
N GLU A 606 -18.93 -5.40 35.58
CA GLU A 606 -18.06 -6.26 36.41
C GLU A 606 -18.55 -7.73 36.53
N ASP A 607 -19.84 -7.97 36.30
CA ASP A 607 -20.42 -9.32 36.22
C ASP A 607 -20.20 -9.99 34.86
N GLY A 608 -19.50 -9.30 33.95
CA GLY A 608 -19.19 -9.75 32.60
C GLY A 608 -20.24 -9.40 31.55
N ASN A 609 -21.37 -8.79 31.91
CA ASN A 609 -22.42 -8.49 30.95
C ASN A 609 -22.11 -7.21 30.16
N LEU A 610 -22.34 -7.23 28.84
CA LEU A 610 -22.33 -6.02 28.02
C LEU A 610 -23.77 -5.50 27.87
N VAL A 611 -24.00 -4.26 28.30
CA VAL A 611 -25.35 -3.71 28.49
C VAL A 611 -25.47 -2.29 27.94
N LEU A 612 -26.58 -2.02 27.23
CA LEU A 612 -27.00 -0.71 26.76
C LEU A 612 -28.06 -0.14 27.70
N TYR A 613 -27.80 1.06 28.22
CA TYR A 613 -28.73 1.80 29.08
C TYR A 613 -29.12 3.13 28.45
N CYS A 614 -30.15 3.76 29.02
CA CYS A 614 -30.53 5.14 28.78
C CYS A 614 -30.60 5.88 30.10
N GLY A 615 -29.78 6.92 30.25
CA GLY A 615 -29.77 7.74 31.47
C GLY A 615 -29.35 7.01 32.73
N ASN A 616 -29.80 7.49 33.89
CA ASN A 616 -29.51 6.86 35.18
C ASN A 616 -30.47 5.71 35.54
N THR A 617 -31.13 5.11 34.56
CA THR A 617 -32.09 4.03 34.81
C THR A 617 -31.37 2.73 35.16
N THR A 618 -31.99 1.91 36.01
CA THR A 618 -31.48 0.56 36.32
C THR A 618 -31.99 -0.49 35.35
N GLN A 619 -32.81 -0.10 34.37
CA GLN A 619 -33.43 -1.00 33.41
C GLN A 619 -32.64 -0.96 32.10
N ALA A 620 -32.07 -2.09 31.71
CA ALA A 620 -31.36 -2.23 30.45
C ALA A 620 -32.32 -2.10 29.26
N ILE A 621 -31.87 -1.40 28.21
CA ILE A 621 -32.53 -1.37 26.90
C ILE A 621 -32.17 -2.63 26.12
N TRP A 622 -30.92 -3.07 26.23
CA TRP A 622 -30.42 -4.30 25.61
C TRP A 622 -29.25 -4.86 26.42
N ALA A 623 -29.08 -6.18 26.42
CA ALA A 623 -27.96 -6.85 27.08
C ALA A 623 -27.58 -8.14 26.36
N THR A 624 -26.30 -8.53 26.45
CA THR A 624 -25.82 -9.81 25.91
C THR A 624 -26.33 -11.04 26.66
N GLY A 625 -26.77 -10.89 27.92
CA GLY A 625 -27.22 -11.99 28.77
C GLY A 625 -26.08 -12.91 29.22
N THR A 626 -24.88 -12.34 29.38
CA THR A 626 -23.66 -13.10 29.66
C THR A 626 -23.18 -12.97 31.11
N GLU A 627 -24.03 -12.44 32.00
CA GLU A 627 -23.73 -12.27 33.42
C GLU A 627 -23.38 -13.60 34.11
N ASP A 628 -22.31 -13.60 34.91
CA ASP A 628 -21.97 -14.73 35.79
C ASP A 628 -21.87 -14.23 37.24
N THR A 629 -22.84 -14.66 38.06
CA THR A 629 -22.92 -14.26 39.48
C THR A 629 -22.03 -15.11 40.40
N THR A 630 -21.35 -16.13 39.86
CA THR A 630 -20.57 -17.09 40.66
C THR A 630 -19.09 -16.72 40.76
N ARG A 631 -18.57 -15.86 39.87
CA ARG A 631 -17.19 -15.36 39.85
C ARG A 631 -17.11 -13.96 39.22
N GLN A 632 -16.16 -13.12 39.66
CA GLN A 632 -15.80 -11.91 38.90
C GLN A 632 -15.01 -12.33 37.66
N HIS A 633 -15.57 -12.10 36.47
CA HIS A 633 -14.90 -12.36 35.19
C HIS A 633 -14.41 -11.04 34.58
N CYS A 634 -13.09 -10.86 34.54
CA CYS A 634 -12.51 -9.84 33.65
C CYS A 634 -12.76 -10.26 32.20
N ARG A 635 -13.34 -9.36 31.41
CA ARG A 635 -13.66 -9.57 30.00
C ARG A 635 -13.16 -8.41 29.14
N VAL A 636 -13.04 -8.70 27.86
CA VAL A 636 -12.78 -7.72 26.80
C VAL A 636 -13.85 -7.88 25.72
N ALA A 637 -14.49 -6.80 25.33
CA ALA A 637 -15.32 -6.72 24.14
C ALA A 637 -14.52 -6.04 23.03
N ALA A 638 -14.34 -6.66 21.87
CA ALA A 638 -13.51 -6.14 20.79
C ALA A 638 -14.25 -6.12 19.46
N LEU A 639 -14.09 -5.02 18.71
CA LEU A 639 -14.52 -4.93 17.31
C LEU A 639 -13.41 -5.50 16.43
N GLU A 640 -13.67 -6.67 15.86
CA GLU A 640 -12.69 -7.42 15.09
C GLU A 640 -12.52 -6.88 13.67
N VAL A 641 -11.42 -7.26 13.02
CA VAL A 641 -11.16 -6.91 11.61
C VAL A 641 -12.20 -7.47 10.65
N THR A 642 -12.94 -8.50 11.07
CA THR A 642 -14.04 -9.14 10.32
C THR A 642 -15.36 -8.36 10.40
N GLY A 643 -15.44 -7.32 11.23
CA GLY A 643 -16.66 -6.56 11.46
C GLY A 643 -17.60 -7.15 12.52
N TYR A 644 -17.19 -8.23 13.20
CA TYR A 644 -17.91 -8.74 14.36
C TYR A 644 -17.46 -8.08 15.65
N PHE A 645 -18.41 -7.82 16.54
CA PHE A 645 -18.14 -7.36 17.89
C PHE A 645 -18.30 -8.52 18.86
N SER A 646 -17.22 -8.89 19.55
CA SER A 646 -17.14 -10.14 20.29
C SER A 646 -16.64 -9.93 21.71
N LEU A 647 -17.14 -10.76 22.63
CA LEU A 647 -16.82 -10.73 24.05
C LEU A 647 -15.96 -11.95 24.42
N TYR A 648 -14.87 -11.70 25.14
CA TYR A 648 -13.85 -12.69 25.52
C TYR A 648 -13.59 -12.68 27.03
N ASN A 649 -13.36 -13.86 27.62
CA ASN A 649 -12.85 -13.99 28.99
C ASN A 649 -11.35 -13.69 29.06
N VAL A 650 -10.86 -13.21 30.21
CA VAL A 650 -9.43 -13.01 30.47
C VAL A 650 -8.99 -13.97 31.58
N PRO A 651 -7.81 -14.60 31.51
CA PRO A 651 -6.74 -14.40 30.51
C PRO A 651 -6.77 -15.36 29.30
N ASP A 652 -7.65 -16.35 29.29
CA ASP A 652 -7.66 -17.42 28.29
C ASP A 652 -8.25 -16.99 26.93
N LEU A 653 -8.86 -15.80 26.85
CA LEU A 653 -9.51 -15.23 25.68
C LEU A 653 -10.58 -16.15 25.10
N THR A 654 -11.23 -17.03 25.87
CA THR A 654 -12.35 -17.83 25.37
C THR A 654 -13.51 -16.90 25.01
N GLY A 655 -14.11 -17.02 23.83
CA GLY A 655 -15.26 -16.20 23.50
C GLY A 655 -16.50 -16.63 24.27
N VAL A 656 -17.36 -15.64 24.51
CA VAL A 656 -18.58 -15.77 25.32
C VAL A 656 -19.79 -15.36 24.49
N TRP A 657 -19.63 -14.35 23.64
CA TRP A 657 -20.70 -13.80 22.80
C TRP A 657 -20.11 -13.12 21.57
N SER A 658 -20.88 -13.01 20.50
CA SER A 658 -20.52 -12.22 19.31
C SER A 658 -21.77 -11.71 18.59
N SER A 659 -21.65 -10.54 17.97
CA SER A 659 -22.68 -9.98 17.09
C SER A 659 -22.99 -10.84 15.87
N SER A 660 -22.10 -11.78 15.51
CA SER A 660 -22.36 -12.80 14.47
C SER A 660 -23.42 -13.83 14.86
N GLY A 661 -23.76 -13.94 16.15
CA GLY A 661 -24.61 -14.99 16.70
C GLY A 661 -23.87 -16.31 17.00
N THR A 662 -22.57 -16.41 16.67
CA THR A 662 -21.74 -17.59 16.96
C THR A 662 -20.68 -17.24 18.01
N ILE A 663 -20.56 -18.05 19.07
CA ILE A 663 -19.57 -17.81 20.13
C ILE A 663 -18.16 -18.02 19.55
N PRO A 664 -17.27 -17.01 19.61
CA PRO A 664 -15.96 -17.12 19.00
C PRO A 664 -15.04 -18.02 19.84
N VAL A 665 -14.18 -18.80 19.20
CA VAL A 665 -13.28 -19.67 19.97
C VAL A 665 -12.17 -18.96 20.72
N GLY A 666 -11.92 -17.67 20.46
CA GLY A 666 -10.85 -16.92 21.12
C GLY A 666 -9.47 -17.02 20.46
N PHE A 667 -8.42 -16.45 21.03
CA PHE A 667 -7.09 -16.39 20.39
C PHE A 667 -6.09 -17.39 21.01
N GLY A 668 -5.12 -17.86 20.22
CA GLY A 668 -4.05 -18.77 20.66
C GLY A 668 -3.15 -19.22 19.50
N ARG A 669 -1.98 -19.77 19.80
CA ARG A 669 -1.06 -20.35 18.80
C ARG A 669 -1.63 -21.65 18.23
N SER A 670 -1.40 -21.98 16.96
CA SER A 670 -1.74 -23.30 16.38
C SER A 670 -0.65 -24.37 16.61
N ASN A 671 0.41 -23.93 17.28
CA ASN A 671 1.71 -24.51 17.56
C ASN A 671 2.09 -25.07 18.94
N LEU A 672 2.72 -26.24 19.06
CA LEU A 672 3.56 -26.56 20.24
C LEU A 672 4.92 -27.11 19.78
N THR A 673 6.00 -26.37 20.00
CA THR A 673 7.37 -26.73 19.59
C THR A 673 8.17 -27.34 20.75
N SER A 674 9.15 -28.21 20.50
CA SER A 674 10.08 -28.64 21.55
C SER A 674 10.98 -27.48 21.99
N PRO A 675 11.24 -27.30 23.31
CA PRO A 675 10.82 -28.11 24.46
C PRO A 675 9.55 -27.58 25.18
N ASP A 676 8.70 -26.80 24.52
CA ASP A 676 7.54 -26.15 25.12
C ASP A 676 6.53 -27.14 25.70
N VAL A 677 5.84 -26.64 26.73
CA VAL A 677 4.80 -27.36 27.47
C VAL A 677 3.48 -26.62 27.37
N LEU A 678 2.40 -27.37 27.23
CA LEU A 678 1.03 -26.91 27.32
C LEU A 678 0.45 -27.38 28.66
N PHE A 679 0.04 -26.43 29.51
CA PHE A 679 -0.52 -26.66 30.83
C PHE A 679 -2.06 -26.61 30.82
N PRO A 680 -2.76 -27.12 31.85
CA PRO A 680 -4.19 -26.96 31.97
C PRO A 680 -4.64 -25.50 31.86
N GLY A 681 -5.70 -25.27 31.08
CA GLY A 681 -6.18 -23.94 30.74
C GLY A 681 -5.49 -23.29 29.52
N MET A 682 -4.36 -23.84 29.06
CA MET A 682 -3.76 -23.46 27.78
C MET A 682 -4.37 -24.27 26.63
N ARG A 683 -4.28 -23.71 25.42
CA ARG A 683 -4.83 -24.32 24.21
C ARG A 683 -4.04 -23.96 22.96
N LEU A 684 -4.14 -24.80 21.95
CA LEU A 684 -3.84 -24.45 20.58
C LEU A 684 -5.12 -24.06 19.86
N VAL A 685 -5.07 -23.06 18.99
CA VAL A 685 -6.23 -22.54 18.24
C VAL A 685 -5.89 -22.47 16.75
N GLN A 686 -6.86 -22.85 15.91
CA GLN A 686 -6.79 -22.71 14.47
C GLN A 686 -8.14 -22.20 13.95
N LYS A 687 -8.13 -21.12 13.17
CA LYS A 687 -9.36 -20.40 12.74
C LYS A 687 -9.44 -20.13 11.22
N THR A 688 -8.69 -20.86 10.39
CA THR A 688 -8.66 -20.51 8.95
C THR A 688 -10.00 -20.77 8.25
N PHE A 689 -10.65 -21.92 8.46
CA PHE A 689 -11.93 -22.30 7.80
C PHE A 689 -13.02 -22.65 8.80
N TYR A 690 -12.61 -23.35 9.84
CA TYR A 690 -13.42 -23.71 10.99
C TYR A 690 -12.60 -23.43 12.24
N ASP A 691 -13.30 -23.35 13.35
CA ASP A 691 -12.75 -22.99 14.63
C ASP A 691 -12.34 -24.25 15.41
N PHE A 692 -11.06 -24.61 15.34
CA PHE A 692 -10.52 -25.75 16.06
C PHE A 692 -9.74 -25.34 17.29
N THR A 693 -9.90 -26.09 18.39
CA THR A 693 -9.06 -25.94 19.58
C THR A 693 -8.58 -27.27 20.11
N LEU A 694 -7.27 -27.36 20.38
CA LEU A 694 -6.70 -28.41 21.24
C LEU A 694 -6.53 -27.86 22.65
N SER A 695 -7.19 -28.43 23.65
CA SER A 695 -7.15 -27.95 25.04
C SER A 695 -6.74 -29.04 26.01
N LEU A 696 -5.94 -28.67 27.03
CA LEU A 696 -5.69 -29.52 28.20
C LEU A 696 -6.57 -29.06 29.37
N SER A 697 -7.40 -29.97 29.89
CA SER A 697 -8.28 -29.72 31.03
C SER A 697 -7.57 -29.82 32.38
N GLU A 698 -8.14 -29.21 33.42
CA GLU A 698 -7.65 -29.36 34.81
C GLU A 698 -7.70 -30.81 35.31
N GLY A 699 -8.57 -31.65 34.73
CA GLY A 699 -8.65 -33.08 35.02
C GLY A 699 -7.70 -33.96 34.19
N GLY A 700 -6.75 -33.37 33.45
CA GLY A 700 -5.72 -34.11 32.72
C GLY A 700 -6.18 -34.78 31.44
N ASN A 701 -7.24 -34.28 30.80
CA ASN A 701 -7.65 -34.74 29.48
C ASN A 701 -7.23 -33.73 28.40
N VAL A 702 -6.64 -34.19 27.31
CA VAL A 702 -6.39 -33.37 26.12
C VAL A 702 -7.51 -33.65 25.13
N SER A 703 -8.14 -32.60 24.59
CA SER A 703 -9.24 -32.72 23.65
C SER A 703 -9.11 -31.75 22.49
N LEU A 704 -9.37 -32.25 21.28
CA LEU A 704 -9.51 -31.46 20.06
C LEU A 704 -10.99 -31.30 19.73
N LYS A 705 -11.44 -30.06 19.55
CA LYS A 705 -12.84 -29.73 19.28
C LYS A 705 -12.97 -28.83 18.05
N ASP A 706 -13.97 -29.11 17.24
CA ASP A 706 -14.52 -28.27 16.18
C ASP A 706 -15.68 -27.46 16.75
N TRP A 707 -15.49 -26.16 16.92
CA TRP A 707 -16.50 -25.26 17.45
C TRP A 707 -17.47 -24.75 16.41
N SER A 708 -17.07 -24.71 15.14
CA SER A 708 -17.97 -24.34 14.05
C SER A 708 -19.15 -25.30 13.93
N HIS A 709 -18.96 -26.56 14.33
CA HIS A 709 -20.02 -27.58 14.35
C HIS A 709 -20.32 -28.16 15.73
N GLY A 710 -19.67 -27.66 16.79
CA GLY A 710 -19.83 -28.14 18.16
C GLY A 710 -19.45 -29.61 18.37
N LYS A 711 -18.50 -30.15 17.61
CA LYS A 711 -18.13 -31.57 17.60
C LYS A 711 -16.75 -31.80 18.23
N ASP A 712 -16.66 -32.79 19.11
CA ASP A 712 -15.38 -33.28 19.61
C ASP A 712 -14.73 -34.23 18.58
N LEU A 713 -13.49 -33.94 18.19
CA LEU A 713 -12.79 -34.67 17.13
C LEU A 713 -11.88 -35.75 17.68
N TRP A 714 -11.15 -35.44 18.75
CA TRP A 714 -10.15 -36.33 19.32
C TRP A 714 -9.94 -36.05 20.80
N SER A 715 -9.53 -37.07 21.55
CA SER A 715 -9.12 -36.89 22.92
C SER A 715 -8.14 -37.98 23.35
N THR A 716 -7.25 -37.67 24.30
CA THR A 716 -6.39 -38.67 24.93
C THR A 716 -7.18 -39.64 25.81
N GLY A 717 -8.37 -39.25 26.29
CA GLY A 717 -9.18 -40.05 27.21
C GLY A 717 -8.52 -40.25 28.58
N THR A 718 -7.56 -39.40 28.91
CA THR A 718 -6.78 -39.47 30.15
C THR A 718 -7.48 -38.73 31.28
N SER A 719 -7.17 -39.12 32.51
CA SER A 719 -7.63 -38.43 33.72
C SER A 719 -6.47 -38.31 34.71
N CYS A 720 -6.44 -37.21 35.45
CA CYS A 720 -5.39 -36.89 36.41
C CYS A 720 -5.99 -36.07 37.57
N ASP A 721 -5.68 -36.48 38.80
CA ASP A 721 -6.13 -35.79 40.02
C ASP A 721 -5.03 -34.86 40.61
N ALA A 722 -3.91 -34.69 39.90
CA ALA A 722 -2.79 -33.85 40.34
C ALA A 722 -3.13 -32.35 40.23
N ALA A 723 -2.32 -31.50 40.88
CA ALA A 723 -2.51 -30.06 40.74
C ALA A 723 -2.24 -29.62 39.29
N PRO A 724 -2.90 -28.57 38.74
CA PRO A 724 -2.74 -28.17 37.34
C PRO A 724 -1.29 -27.98 36.86
N LYS A 725 -0.40 -27.49 37.73
CA LYS A 725 1.04 -27.31 37.45
C LYS A 725 1.82 -28.63 37.23
N GLU A 726 1.30 -29.75 37.72
CA GLU A 726 1.87 -31.10 37.65
C GLU A 726 1.31 -31.89 36.46
N ILE A 727 0.43 -31.28 35.65
CA ILE A 727 -0.13 -31.83 34.41
C ILE A 727 0.51 -31.10 33.22
N GLN A 728 1.16 -31.83 32.32
CA GLN A 728 1.99 -31.23 31.28
C GLN A 728 1.90 -32.01 29.97
N LEU A 729 1.36 -31.41 28.92
CA LEU A 729 1.52 -31.92 27.56
C LEU A 729 2.78 -31.29 26.94
N LYS A 730 3.80 -32.10 26.69
CA LYS A 730 5.13 -31.63 26.28
C LYS A 730 5.53 -32.19 24.93
N MET A 731 5.97 -31.31 24.04
CA MET A 731 6.70 -31.71 22.84
C MET A 731 8.18 -31.88 23.21
N GLN A 732 8.73 -33.07 23.02
CA GLN A 732 10.07 -33.44 23.46
C GLN A 732 11.12 -33.25 22.35
N GLU A 733 12.39 -33.15 22.74
CA GLU A 733 13.53 -32.98 21.82
C GLU A 733 13.77 -34.21 20.93
N ASP A 734 13.36 -35.38 21.40
CA ASP A 734 13.40 -36.65 20.65
C ASP A 734 12.23 -36.82 19.66
N GLY A 735 11.35 -35.81 19.52
CA GLY A 735 10.22 -35.87 18.60
C GLY A 735 8.97 -36.57 19.16
N ASN A 736 8.94 -36.91 20.45
CA ASN A 736 7.76 -37.48 21.11
C ASN A 736 6.84 -36.41 21.69
N LEU A 737 5.53 -36.60 21.61
CA LEU A 737 4.55 -35.77 22.33
C LEU A 737 4.01 -36.56 23.52
N VAL A 738 4.22 -36.04 24.73
CA VAL A 738 3.95 -36.78 25.98
C VAL A 738 3.11 -35.98 26.94
N LEU A 739 2.06 -36.59 27.48
CA LEU A 739 1.26 -36.04 28.58
C LEU A 739 1.73 -36.65 29.90
N TYR A 740 2.12 -35.79 30.83
CA TYR A 740 2.51 -36.13 32.19
C TYR A 740 1.41 -35.79 33.19
N CYS A 741 1.25 -36.65 34.19
CA CYS A 741 0.44 -36.45 35.39
C CYS A 741 1.31 -36.79 36.61
N ASP A 742 1.64 -35.79 37.43
CA ASP A 742 2.55 -35.94 38.59
C ASP A 742 3.89 -36.63 38.21
N GLY A 743 4.45 -36.23 37.06
CA GLY A 743 5.68 -36.79 36.52
C GLY A 743 5.55 -38.19 35.89
N ALA A 744 4.41 -38.86 36.01
CA ALA A 744 4.14 -40.13 35.33
C ALA A 744 3.61 -39.87 33.90
N VAL A 745 4.09 -40.65 32.92
CA VAL A 745 3.57 -40.62 31.55
C VAL A 745 2.20 -41.28 31.52
N VAL A 746 1.17 -40.53 31.12
CA VAL A 746 -0.21 -41.03 30.98
C VAL A 746 -0.67 -41.14 29.52
N PHE A 747 0.03 -40.48 28.60
CA PHE A 747 -0.14 -40.62 27.16
C PHE A 747 1.16 -40.26 26.42
N ALA A 748 1.45 -40.95 25.31
CA ALA A 748 2.55 -40.63 24.40
C ALA A 748 2.16 -40.97 22.95
N THR A 749 2.78 -40.29 21.96
CA THR A 749 2.56 -40.57 20.53
C THR A 749 3.45 -41.66 19.96
N ASP A 750 4.39 -42.18 20.76
CA ASP A 750 5.38 -43.19 20.38
C ASP A 750 6.22 -42.79 19.15
N THR A 751 6.57 -41.50 19.05
CA THR A 751 7.36 -40.92 17.95
C THR A 751 8.80 -40.58 18.32
N ALA A 752 9.29 -41.10 19.45
CA ALA A 752 10.65 -40.84 19.92
C ALA A 752 11.73 -41.39 18.95
N ASP A 753 12.63 -40.53 18.52
CA ASP A 753 13.87 -40.83 17.81
C ASP A 753 15.02 -40.08 18.48
N THR A 754 15.84 -40.81 19.24
CA THR A 754 16.98 -40.25 19.99
C THR A 754 18.03 -39.60 19.09
N SER A 755 18.06 -39.92 17.78
CA SER A 755 18.98 -39.25 16.86
C SER A 755 18.62 -37.77 16.64
N LEU A 756 17.38 -37.35 16.95
CA LEU A 756 16.93 -35.96 16.83
C LEU A 756 17.45 -35.04 17.94
N GLU A 757 17.95 -35.60 19.06
CA GLU A 757 18.48 -34.79 20.16
C GLU A 757 19.75 -34.02 19.77
N GLU A 758 20.55 -34.57 18.85
CA GLU A 758 21.79 -33.96 18.33
C GLU A 758 21.55 -33.07 17.10
N GLU A 759 20.34 -33.09 16.53
CA GLU A 759 19.97 -32.33 15.32
C GLU A 759 19.56 -30.89 15.68
N GLU A 760 19.97 -29.92 14.85
CA GLU A 760 19.55 -28.52 14.98
C GLU A 760 18.08 -28.35 14.54
N GLY A 761 17.34 -27.46 15.22
CA GLY A 761 15.93 -27.17 14.94
C GLY A 761 14.99 -27.60 16.07
N VAL A 762 13.68 -27.60 15.80
CA VAL A 762 12.62 -27.94 16.78
C VAL A 762 11.64 -28.96 16.21
N ASN A 763 11.15 -29.86 17.07
CA ASN A 763 10.00 -30.69 16.72
C ASN A 763 8.72 -29.90 16.95
N THR A 764 7.71 -30.05 16.11
CA THR A 764 6.49 -29.24 16.15
C THR A 764 5.24 -30.11 16.13
N LEU A 765 4.38 -29.97 17.13
CA LEU A 765 2.97 -30.35 17.05
C LEU A 765 2.19 -29.18 16.42
N LEU A 766 1.57 -29.43 15.28
CA LEU A 766 0.80 -28.47 14.50
C LEU A 766 -0.68 -28.84 14.48
N LEU A 767 -1.54 -27.87 14.82
CA LEU A 767 -2.97 -27.92 14.56
C LEU A 767 -3.27 -27.31 13.18
N GLU A 768 -3.51 -28.17 12.20
CA GLU A 768 -3.76 -27.80 10.82
C GLU A 768 -5.18 -27.23 10.64
N ALA A 769 -5.36 -26.36 9.64
CA ALA A 769 -6.65 -25.77 9.27
C ALA A 769 -7.74 -26.78 8.87
N SER A 770 -7.36 -28.04 8.68
CA SER A 770 -8.28 -29.14 8.37
C SER A 770 -8.92 -29.79 9.59
N GLY A 771 -8.52 -29.39 10.81
CA GLY A 771 -8.92 -30.04 12.07
C GLY A 771 -8.04 -31.23 12.44
N ASN A 772 -6.88 -31.36 11.81
CA ASN A 772 -5.92 -32.44 12.03
C ASN A 772 -4.77 -31.97 12.93
N LEU A 773 -4.31 -32.82 13.83
CA LEU A 773 -3.05 -32.64 14.56
C LEU A 773 -1.95 -33.42 13.85
N LYS A 774 -0.76 -32.83 13.76
CA LYS A 774 0.38 -33.41 13.07
C LYS A 774 1.67 -33.12 13.82
N ILE A 775 2.54 -34.12 13.95
CA ILE A 775 3.90 -33.91 14.45
C ILE A 775 4.86 -33.86 13.27
N ILE A 776 5.67 -32.81 13.23
CA ILE A 776 6.76 -32.61 12.27
C ILE A 776 8.06 -32.61 13.06
N ASN A 777 9.00 -33.50 12.72
CA ASN A 777 10.29 -33.57 13.39
C ASN A 777 11.28 -32.49 12.90
N LYS A 778 12.45 -32.37 13.52
CA LYS A 778 13.51 -31.42 13.13
C LYS A 778 13.98 -31.55 11.67
N ARG A 779 13.79 -32.70 11.05
CA ARG A 779 14.12 -32.97 9.63
C ARG A 779 12.99 -32.58 8.66
N GLY A 780 11.87 -32.06 9.18
CA GLY A 780 10.69 -31.71 8.39
C GLY A 780 9.78 -32.89 8.04
N GLU A 781 10.01 -34.06 8.64
CA GLU A 781 9.23 -35.28 8.36
C GLU A 781 7.99 -35.34 9.25
N SER A 782 6.87 -35.78 8.67
CA SER A 782 5.64 -36.04 9.41
C SER A 782 5.72 -37.39 10.12
N THR A 783 5.80 -37.41 11.44
CA THR A 783 5.96 -38.65 12.24
C THR A 783 4.67 -39.15 12.86
N TRP A 784 3.67 -38.29 13.06
CA TRP A 784 2.37 -38.67 13.62
C TRP A 784 1.24 -37.76 13.14
N THR A 785 0.03 -38.30 13.12
CA THR A 785 -1.19 -37.54 12.86
C THR A 785 -2.37 -38.08 13.68
N SER A 786 -3.30 -37.21 14.08
CA SER A 786 -4.53 -37.60 14.77
C SER A 786 -5.57 -38.24 13.83
N GLY A 787 -5.45 -38.03 12.52
CA GLY A 787 -6.41 -38.52 11.53
C GLY A 787 -7.78 -37.84 11.61
N THR A 788 -7.86 -36.65 12.21
CA THR A 788 -9.12 -35.97 12.56
C THR A 788 -9.50 -34.88 11.58
N GLN A 789 -8.96 -34.96 10.36
CA GLN A 789 -9.31 -34.07 9.28
C GLN A 789 -10.80 -34.17 8.98
N VAL A 790 -11.57 -33.15 9.37
CA VAL A 790 -13.04 -33.10 9.21
C VAL A 790 -13.50 -31.91 8.37
N ALA A 791 -12.61 -30.95 8.08
CA ALA A 791 -12.97 -29.78 7.28
C ALA A 791 -13.61 -30.16 5.93
N TYR A 792 -13.24 -31.32 5.36
CA TYR A 792 -13.77 -31.81 4.09
C TYR A 792 -15.10 -32.59 4.19
N ASP A 793 -15.53 -33.00 5.38
CA ASP A 793 -16.72 -33.83 5.57
C ASP A 793 -18.02 -33.03 5.66
N TYR A 794 -17.95 -31.74 6.01
CA TYR A 794 -19.12 -30.86 6.19
C TYR A 794 -19.54 -30.12 4.94
N PHE A 795 -18.78 -30.24 3.85
CA PHE A 795 -19.26 -29.82 2.55
C PHE A 795 -20.36 -30.79 2.09
N PRO A 796 -21.53 -30.29 1.64
CA PRO A 796 -22.58 -31.16 1.14
C PRO A 796 -22.03 -32.02 0.00
N LYS A 797 -21.94 -33.34 0.23
CA LYS A 797 -21.63 -34.32 -0.80
C LYS A 797 -22.81 -34.32 -1.78
N SER A 798 -22.60 -33.90 -3.02
CA SER A 798 -23.65 -33.97 -4.04
C SER A 798 -23.97 -35.43 -4.35
N THR A 799 -25.23 -35.80 -4.17
CA THR A 799 -25.88 -36.83 -5.01
C THR A 799 -25.97 -36.38 -6.45
#